data_AF-A0A9D8MP74-F1
#
_entry.id   AF-A0A9D8MP74-F1
#
_cell.length_a   1.000
_cell.length_b   1.000
_cell.length_c   1.000
_cell.angle_alpha   90.00
_cell.angle_beta   90.00
_cell.angle_gamma   90.00
#
_symmetry.space_group_name_H-M   'P 1'
#
loop_
_entity.id
_entity.type
_entity.pdbx_description
1 polymer ?
#
loop_
_entity_poly.entity_id
_entity_poly.type
_entity_poly.pdbx_seq_one_letter_code
_entity_poly.pdbx_strand_id
1 'polypeptide(L)'
;YMGIYAGAWEDVPAEKIKNPYDVYVTPQRNLSAWRWRTETAVTPVMHGLGRLELEKRFGETHPEYFALRTDGQRQNKIHRDKRLPHLCFASGVPEEIFKDMQALAAGMPSDSRGISFWNPIAFQEGYFCVSLEDGLYPCHCEECWKHLEKEDAKARSNYIWDFGTNLAERAKEANLPLIITMFAYHYTTPVPDCEIPDNMHVQVCVKGPFCVGKKGGAYGGLDQMPLIRAWHDKVPYGDISLYNYTSKYENTRYDGVPNMSPRAFGKFYSDAGPLISGAYVEASTDDYMFNYLTSYIFGKLMWDNSCDWQALLKDHYRAMFGPAADTMEKIYEETEDIWLKRILGNEVYTSMGPKTIAPSEYEVWTEIYTPAKLEELGRQYDLAEQQAASDPECLARVKYIRKHFLDGMRKQSKAYLEANKQFEPIRTPLKELAEGENITVDGKLDEPVWQKTVPQKLQALNREINGSYPDTFVRVTEDRENFYVSFECREPDHTILDKTPERAHDNMEIWSDNTLEVFLNPAGDKAKYYQILINSAGSMSDLAAQRIGSESIGDKGWESGVIFAIGDTPGTWFLEMAVPKKNMPGIDSGNIRANFCRTRPASPLEHSVWGPFLKKFNDLKGFGILVRGGMEENLLRDGDFSMSGTPVLRAGGSKITDFGAWAWPGDQPQGSIGFDEISFVTGTRSLKLKLDKPGIVYIQNIVSDLKPDTRYRISFFMKTEGVVPSGAKRGAFMRVTVRTGDTAYLNRFLPLQGIVGTKGWFRQNFEFKTSPAPWHKNVYVAPSLIHASGTVWFDDIRLEEIEEEK
;
A
#
# COMPACT_ATOMS: atom_id res chain seq x y z
N TYR A 1 6.71 15.32 -17.23
CA TYR A 1 7.92 14.61 -17.68
C TYR A 1 8.70 15.34 -18.76
N MET A 2 8.14 16.25 -19.57
CA MET A 2 8.97 17.04 -20.49
C MET A 2 9.51 18.31 -19.83
N GLY A 3 10.74 18.22 -19.32
CA GLY A 3 11.58 19.37 -19.02
C GLY A 3 12.72 19.39 -20.02
N ILE A 4 12.46 19.84 -21.25
CA ILE A 4 13.56 20.08 -22.19
C ILE A 4 14.35 21.26 -21.63
N TYR A 5 15.57 20.97 -21.18
CA TYR A 5 16.52 22.00 -20.81
C TYR A 5 16.92 22.77 -22.08
N ALA A 6 16.45 24.02 -22.20
CA ALA A 6 16.75 24.88 -23.35
C ALA A 6 17.98 25.78 -23.13
N GLY A 7 18.84 25.48 -22.17
CA GLY A 7 20.04 26.30 -21.90
C GLY A 7 19.79 27.66 -21.22
N ALA A 8 18.54 28.05 -21.01
CA ALA A 8 18.21 29.36 -20.43
C ALA A 8 18.35 29.33 -18.90
N TRP A 9 19.38 30.01 -18.40
CA TRP A 9 19.49 30.37 -16.98
C TRP A 9 19.28 31.88 -16.80
N GLU A 10 18.45 32.18 -15.82
CA GLU A 10 18.28 33.43 -15.07
C GLU A 10 17.86 34.74 -15.77
N ASP A 11 17.97 34.90 -17.10
CA ASP A 11 17.76 36.23 -17.73
C ASP A 11 16.64 36.33 -18.79
N VAL A 12 15.73 35.35 -18.89
CA VAL A 12 14.60 35.46 -19.84
C VAL A 12 13.34 35.93 -19.10
N PRO A 13 12.79 37.12 -19.43
CA PRO A 13 11.53 37.59 -18.86
C PRO A 13 10.43 36.57 -19.09
N ALA A 14 9.57 36.33 -18.09
CA ALA A 14 8.53 35.30 -18.13
C ALA A 14 7.62 35.42 -19.36
N GLU A 15 7.36 36.65 -19.81
CA GLU A 15 6.60 36.97 -21.04
C GLU A 15 7.26 36.52 -22.35
N LYS A 16 8.57 36.21 -22.35
CA LYS A 16 9.32 35.75 -23.54
C LYS A 16 9.51 34.24 -23.61
N ILE A 17 9.03 33.49 -22.61
CA ILE A 17 9.18 32.03 -22.58
C ILE A 17 7.88 31.37 -23.05
N LYS A 18 7.70 31.29 -24.37
CA LYS A 18 6.74 30.35 -24.97
C LYS A 18 7.50 29.13 -25.44
N ASN A 19 7.47 28.05 -24.66
CA ASN A 19 7.81 26.73 -25.17
C ASN A 19 6.55 26.18 -25.86
N PRO A 20 6.64 25.46 -27.01
CA PRO A 20 5.52 24.79 -27.70
C PRO A 20 4.56 23.94 -26.83
N TYR A 21 4.87 23.71 -25.55
CA TYR A 21 4.06 22.91 -24.62
C TYR A 21 3.23 23.71 -23.60
N ASP A 22 3.16 25.06 -23.67
CA ASP A 22 2.43 25.91 -22.72
C ASP A 22 2.81 25.67 -21.24
N VAL A 23 4.04 25.25 -20.98
CA VAL A 23 4.53 24.98 -19.63
C VAL A 23 5.52 26.04 -19.14
N TYR A 24 5.31 26.54 -17.93
CA TYR A 24 6.21 27.49 -17.26
C TYR A 24 7.61 26.89 -17.03
N VAL A 25 8.63 27.56 -17.57
CA VAL A 25 10.04 27.31 -17.25
C VAL A 25 10.40 28.12 -16.01
N THR A 26 10.87 27.44 -14.96
CA THR A 26 11.37 28.09 -13.73
C THR A 26 12.80 27.63 -13.47
N PRO A 27 13.64 28.45 -12.78
CA PRO A 27 14.98 28.01 -12.37
C PRO A 27 14.96 26.67 -11.61
N GLN A 28 13.95 26.45 -10.76
CA GLN A 28 13.78 25.20 -10.02
C GLN A 28 13.47 24.02 -10.93
N ARG A 29 12.67 24.22 -11.99
CA ARG A 29 12.37 23.19 -12.98
C ARG A 29 13.60 22.87 -13.84
N ASN A 30 14.39 23.88 -14.24
CA ASN A 30 15.63 23.67 -14.98
C ASN A 30 16.68 22.94 -14.13
N LEU A 31 16.83 23.33 -12.87
CA LEU A 31 17.70 22.65 -11.92
C LEU A 31 17.25 21.21 -11.67
N SER A 32 15.94 20.97 -11.58
CA SER A 32 15.40 19.61 -11.47
C SER A 32 15.71 18.82 -12.75
N ALA A 33 15.41 19.36 -13.93
CA ALA A 33 15.71 18.71 -15.20
C ALA A 33 17.21 18.34 -15.33
N TRP A 34 18.11 19.21 -14.86
CA TRP A 34 19.55 18.92 -14.77
C TRP A 34 19.89 17.80 -13.79
N ARG A 35 19.36 17.89 -12.57
CA ARG A 35 19.63 16.90 -11.52
C ARG A 35 19.14 15.50 -11.88
N TRP A 36 18.06 15.43 -12.65
CA TRP A 36 17.47 14.18 -13.12
C TRP A 36 17.97 13.75 -14.50
N ARG A 37 18.83 14.54 -15.16
CA ARG A 37 19.45 14.16 -16.44
C ARG A 37 20.48 13.07 -16.17
N THR A 38 20.04 11.84 -16.36
CA THR A 38 20.80 10.62 -16.07
C THR A 38 20.84 9.77 -17.34
N GLU A 39 21.18 10.43 -18.44
CA GLU A 39 21.30 9.84 -19.77
C GLU A 39 22.59 10.35 -20.43
N THR A 40 23.25 9.49 -21.20
CA THR A 40 24.48 9.85 -21.94
C THR A 40 24.19 10.67 -23.19
N ALA A 41 23.07 10.40 -23.86
CA ALA A 41 22.57 11.12 -25.03
C ALA A 41 21.03 11.08 -25.04
N VAL A 42 20.40 12.08 -25.66
CA VAL A 42 18.93 12.16 -25.80
C VAL A 42 18.50 11.35 -27.03
N THR A 43 18.61 10.02 -26.97
CA THR A 43 18.20 9.14 -28.07
C THR A 43 16.72 8.78 -27.92
N PRO A 44 15.86 9.05 -28.92
CA PRO A 44 14.42 8.80 -28.79
C PRO A 44 14.13 7.32 -28.95
N VAL A 45 13.71 6.64 -27.90
CA VAL A 45 13.62 5.17 -27.84
C VAL A 45 12.36 4.70 -27.12
N MET A 46 11.58 5.62 -26.55
CA MET A 46 10.49 5.27 -25.62
C MET A 46 9.12 5.38 -26.27
N HIS A 47 8.41 4.24 -26.32
CA HIS A 47 6.98 4.15 -26.63
C HIS A 47 6.55 4.92 -27.89
N GLY A 48 7.31 4.75 -28.99
CA GLY A 48 7.13 5.56 -30.19
C GLY A 48 5.78 5.34 -30.87
N LEU A 49 5.31 4.09 -30.91
CA LEU A 49 4.08 3.74 -31.63
C LEU A 49 2.84 4.44 -31.07
N GLY A 50 2.70 4.59 -29.75
CA GLY A 50 1.59 5.33 -29.15
C GLY A 50 1.75 6.85 -29.21
N ARG A 51 2.91 7.38 -29.65
CA ARG A 51 3.07 8.81 -29.96
C ARG A 51 2.64 9.17 -31.38
N LEU A 52 2.33 8.20 -32.22
CA LEU A 52 1.79 8.42 -33.58
C LEU A 52 0.28 8.70 -33.60
N GLU A 53 -0.39 8.63 -32.44
CA GLU A 53 -1.83 8.89 -32.28
C GLU A 53 -2.70 8.09 -33.27
N LEU A 54 -2.27 6.85 -33.58
CA LEU A 54 -2.90 5.99 -34.58
C LEU A 54 -4.38 5.74 -34.25
N GLU A 55 -4.73 5.66 -32.97
CA GLU A 55 -6.10 5.48 -32.52
C GLU A 55 -7.01 6.64 -32.88
N LYS A 56 -6.50 7.88 -32.82
CA LYS A 56 -7.26 9.07 -33.22
C LYS A 56 -7.43 9.13 -34.73
N ARG A 57 -6.42 8.70 -35.47
CA ARG A 57 -6.35 8.78 -36.94
C ARG A 57 -7.13 7.65 -37.62
N PHE A 58 -7.11 6.46 -37.03
CA PHE A 58 -7.52 5.22 -37.69
C PHE A 58 -8.44 4.34 -36.84
N GLY A 59 -8.72 4.70 -35.58
CA GLY A 59 -9.53 3.88 -34.69
C GLY A 59 -10.95 3.61 -35.22
N GLU A 60 -11.56 4.58 -35.91
CA GLU A 60 -12.91 4.44 -36.48
C GLU A 60 -12.90 3.79 -37.87
N THR A 61 -11.90 4.13 -38.71
CA THR A 61 -11.86 3.75 -40.13
C THR A 61 -11.11 2.45 -40.40
N HIS A 62 -10.13 2.12 -39.56
CA HIS A 62 -9.31 0.91 -39.64
C HIS A 62 -9.18 0.22 -38.27
N PRO A 63 -10.29 -0.19 -37.64
CA PRO A 63 -10.26 -0.87 -36.35
C PRO A 63 -9.41 -2.16 -36.36
N GLU A 64 -9.19 -2.77 -37.53
CA GLU A 64 -8.32 -3.94 -37.72
C GLU A 64 -6.84 -3.68 -37.46
N TYR A 65 -6.40 -2.42 -37.45
CA TYR A 65 -5.02 -2.05 -37.07
C TYR A 65 -4.71 -2.30 -35.60
N PHE A 66 -5.75 -2.46 -34.77
CA PHE A 66 -5.62 -2.58 -33.33
C PHE A 66 -5.83 -4.02 -32.88
N ALA A 67 -5.22 -4.35 -31.74
CA ALA A 67 -5.25 -5.68 -31.16
C ALA A 67 -6.69 -6.17 -30.95
N LEU A 68 -6.97 -7.41 -31.37
CA LEU A 68 -8.22 -8.09 -31.06
C LEU A 68 -8.19 -8.57 -29.62
N ARG A 69 -9.27 -8.30 -28.88
CA ARG A 69 -9.44 -8.73 -27.49
C ARG A 69 -10.21 -10.04 -27.41
N THR A 70 -10.12 -10.69 -26.25
CA THR A 70 -10.86 -11.93 -25.94
C THR A 70 -12.38 -11.77 -25.96
N ASP A 71 -12.90 -10.57 -25.77
CA ASP A 71 -14.33 -10.24 -25.88
C ASP A 71 -14.78 -9.95 -27.33
N GLY A 72 -13.90 -10.17 -28.31
CA GLY A 72 -14.16 -9.94 -29.74
C GLY A 72 -14.07 -8.47 -30.16
N GLN A 73 -13.82 -7.53 -29.25
CA GLN A 73 -13.67 -6.10 -29.57
C GLN A 73 -12.22 -5.74 -29.92
N ARG A 74 -12.03 -4.60 -30.61
CA ARG A 74 -10.71 -4.04 -30.92
C ARG A 74 -10.24 -3.08 -29.83
N GLN A 75 -8.94 -3.04 -29.56
CA GLN A 75 -8.33 -2.01 -28.71
C GLN A 75 -8.13 -0.69 -29.46
N ASN A 76 -9.16 -0.14 -30.09
CA ASN A 76 -9.06 1.11 -30.87
C ASN A 76 -9.46 2.37 -30.08
N LYS A 77 -9.60 2.25 -28.76
CA LYS A 77 -9.97 3.34 -27.83
C LYS A 77 -9.15 3.21 -26.55
N ILE A 78 -8.90 4.35 -25.89
CA ILE A 78 -8.33 4.37 -24.53
C ILE A 78 -9.32 3.65 -23.60
N HIS A 79 -8.89 2.54 -22.99
CA HIS A 79 -9.74 1.72 -22.11
C HIS A 79 -9.85 2.35 -20.72
N ARG A 80 -10.74 1.82 -19.86
CA ARG A 80 -11.00 2.30 -18.49
C ARG A 80 -9.74 2.36 -17.60
N ASP A 81 -8.70 1.60 -17.93
CA ASP A 81 -7.40 1.60 -17.25
C ASP A 81 -6.40 2.66 -17.76
N LYS A 82 -6.84 3.52 -18.71
CA LYS A 82 -6.03 4.58 -19.35
C LYS A 82 -4.84 4.09 -20.17
N ARG A 83 -4.78 2.81 -20.57
CA ARG A 83 -3.72 2.32 -21.46
C ARG A 83 -3.94 2.81 -22.89
N LEU A 84 -2.84 3.12 -23.57
CA LEU A 84 -2.86 3.44 -25.01
C LEU A 84 -3.16 2.16 -25.82
N PRO A 85 -3.89 2.28 -26.95
CA PRO A 85 -4.14 1.20 -27.89
C PRO A 85 -2.90 0.40 -28.33
N HIS A 86 -2.99 -0.92 -28.27
CA HIS A 86 -1.99 -1.83 -28.86
C HIS A 86 -2.36 -2.27 -30.28
N LEU A 87 -1.34 -2.58 -31.09
CA LEU A 87 -1.50 -2.88 -32.51
C LEU A 87 -1.72 -4.36 -32.82
N CYS A 88 -2.36 -4.62 -33.95
CA CYS A 88 -2.36 -5.92 -34.61
C CYS A 88 -1.17 -5.97 -35.58
N PHE A 89 -0.13 -6.74 -35.24
CA PHE A 89 1.09 -6.84 -36.05
C PHE A 89 0.89 -7.51 -37.42
N ALA A 90 -0.21 -8.24 -37.59
CA ALA A 90 -0.61 -8.85 -38.87
C ALA A 90 -1.48 -7.93 -39.75
N SER A 91 -1.69 -6.67 -39.36
CA SER A 91 -2.52 -5.72 -40.09
C SER A 91 -1.73 -4.86 -41.09
N GLY A 92 -2.43 -3.99 -41.82
CA GLY A 92 -1.83 -3.01 -42.74
C GLY A 92 -1.21 -1.78 -42.07
N VAL A 93 -1.21 -1.68 -40.74
CA VAL A 93 -0.68 -0.51 -40.01
C VAL A 93 0.78 -0.13 -40.33
N PRO A 94 1.71 -1.05 -40.69
CA PRO A 94 3.07 -0.66 -41.09
C PRO A 94 3.11 0.35 -42.25
N GLU A 95 2.13 0.34 -43.15
CA GLU A 95 2.08 1.26 -44.28
C GLU A 95 1.87 2.71 -43.84
N GLU A 96 1.05 2.94 -42.82
CA GLU A 96 0.84 4.28 -42.29
C GLU A 96 2.03 4.77 -41.47
N ILE A 97 2.65 3.88 -40.69
CA ILE A 97 3.88 4.17 -39.95
C ILE A 97 5.01 4.54 -40.91
N PHE A 98 5.17 3.81 -42.01
CA PHE A 98 6.19 4.11 -43.01
C PHE A 98 5.98 5.47 -43.68
N LYS A 99 4.73 5.86 -43.98
CA LYS A 99 4.41 7.21 -44.46
C LYS A 99 4.76 8.28 -43.42
N ASP A 100 4.58 7.99 -42.14
CA ASP A 100 4.97 8.90 -41.05
C ASP A 100 6.51 9.04 -40.99
N MET A 101 7.27 7.96 -41.21
CA MET A 101 8.73 8.02 -41.35
C MET A 101 9.16 8.90 -42.52
N GLN A 102 8.53 8.75 -43.69
CA GLN A 102 8.82 9.57 -44.87
C GLN A 102 8.53 11.06 -44.60
N ALA A 103 7.43 11.37 -43.94
CA ALA A 103 7.07 12.74 -43.58
C ALA A 103 8.09 13.36 -42.63
N LEU A 104 8.49 12.64 -41.57
CA LEU A 104 9.51 13.10 -40.63
C LEU A 104 10.86 13.32 -41.33
N ALA A 105 11.30 12.35 -42.13
CA ALA A 105 12.55 12.42 -42.90
C ALA A 105 12.59 13.59 -43.88
N ALA A 106 11.44 13.96 -44.45
CA ALA A 106 11.30 15.11 -45.34
C ALA A 106 11.14 16.46 -44.60
N GLY A 107 11.20 16.47 -43.27
CA GLY A 107 11.01 17.68 -42.45
C GLY A 107 9.58 18.22 -42.48
N MET A 108 8.59 17.38 -42.81
CA MET A 108 7.19 17.81 -42.85
C MET A 108 6.66 18.03 -41.42
N PRO A 109 5.78 19.04 -41.23
CA PRO A 109 5.11 19.23 -39.94
C PRO A 109 4.19 18.03 -39.62
N SER A 110 4.02 17.72 -38.34
CA SER A 110 3.29 16.53 -37.88
C SER A 110 1.81 16.51 -38.28
N ASP A 111 1.21 17.70 -38.42
CA ASP A 111 -0.19 17.88 -38.84
C ASP A 111 -0.44 17.39 -40.28
N SER A 112 0.59 17.36 -41.14
CA SER A 112 0.53 16.75 -42.48
C SER A 112 0.16 15.27 -42.46
N ARG A 113 0.37 14.61 -41.31
CA ARG A 113 -0.01 13.21 -41.05
C ARG A 113 -1.17 13.07 -40.08
N GLY A 114 -1.73 14.19 -39.59
CA GLY A 114 -2.78 14.19 -38.57
C GLY A 114 -2.26 13.86 -37.16
N ILE A 115 -0.97 14.11 -36.89
CA ILE A 115 -0.34 13.90 -35.59
C ILE A 115 -0.21 15.25 -34.90
N SER A 116 -0.64 15.34 -33.63
CA SER A 116 -0.67 16.61 -32.90
C SER A 116 0.68 17.32 -32.82
N PHE A 117 1.77 16.57 -32.60
CA PHE A 117 3.16 17.06 -32.67
C PHE A 117 4.15 15.89 -32.76
N TRP A 118 5.33 16.10 -33.36
CA TRP A 118 6.43 15.13 -33.29
C TRP A 118 7.00 15.08 -31.87
N ASN A 119 6.68 14.02 -31.11
CA ASN A 119 7.10 13.91 -29.73
C ASN A 119 8.61 13.64 -29.62
N PRO A 120 9.42 14.51 -28.99
CA PRO A 120 10.88 14.42 -29.01
C PRO A 120 11.45 13.20 -28.26
N ILE A 121 10.65 12.51 -27.44
CA ILE A 121 11.09 11.25 -26.81
C ILE A 121 11.01 10.05 -27.78
N ALA A 122 10.32 10.22 -28.92
CA ALA A 122 10.05 9.20 -29.92
C ALA A 122 10.54 9.59 -31.32
N PHE A 123 10.51 10.87 -31.68
CA PHE A 123 10.80 11.36 -33.02
C PHE A 123 11.68 12.61 -32.92
N GLN A 124 12.85 12.57 -33.55
CA GLN A 124 13.78 13.69 -33.64
C GLN A 124 14.35 13.74 -35.06
N GLU A 125 15.03 14.82 -35.42
CA GLU A 125 15.78 14.87 -36.66
C GLU A 125 16.79 13.70 -36.70
N GLY A 126 16.70 12.86 -37.73
CA GLY A 126 17.56 11.68 -37.89
C GLY A 126 17.13 10.45 -37.11
N TYR A 127 16.04 10.47 -36.31
CA TYR A 127 15.61 9.31 -35.53
C TYR A 127 14.10 9.08 -35.55
N PHE A 128 13.71 7.80 -35.64
CA PHE A 128 12.31 7.39 -35.57
C PHE A 128 12.12 6.14 -34.69
N CYS A 129 11.36 6.28 -33.60
CA CYS A 129 11.09 5.21 -32.65
C CYS A 129 9.90 4.34 -33.05
N VAL A 130 10.13 3.04 -33.13
CA VAL A 130 9.10 2.00 -33.36
C VAL A 130 8.85 1.13 -32.12
N SER A 131 9.36 1.55 -30.96
CA SER A 131 9.16 0.84 -29.70
C SER A 131 7.69 0.74 -29.31
N LEU A 132 7.35 -0.40 -28.70
CA LEU A 132 6.02 -0.72 -28.20
C LEU A 132 5.61 0.12 -26.98
N GLU A 133 4.30 0.16 -26.72
CA GLU A 133 3.72 0.70 -25.48
C GLU A 133 3.89 -0.24 -24.28
N ASP A 134 3.85 0.33 -23.08
CA ASP A 134 3.90 -0.41 -21.82
C ASP A 134 2.77 -1.44 -21.68
N GLY A 135 3.09 -2.58 -21.05
CA GLY A 135 2.10 -3.58 -20.68
C GLY A 135 1.43 -4.29 -21.86
N LEU A 136 2.13 -4.37 -23.02
CA LEU A 136 1.73 -4.99 -24.29
C LEU A 136 0.57 -5.97 -24.15
N TYR A 137 -0.60 -5.54 -24.63
CA TYR A 137 -1.73 -6.45 -24.80
C TYR A 137 -1.53 -7.31 -26.06
N PRO A 138 -1.44 -8.65 -25.95
CA PRO A 138 -1.25 -9.50 -27.12
C PRO A 138 -2.50 -9.51 -27.99
N CYS A 139 -2.36 -9.34 -29.30
CA CYS A 139 -3.49 -9.43 -30.23
C CYS A 139 -3.97 -10.88 -30.36
N HIS A 140 -5.26 -11.13 -30.13
CA HIS A 140 -5.91 -12.43 -30.25
C HIS A 140 -6.46 -12.75 -31.64
N CYS A 141 -6.06 -12.00 -32.69
CA CYS A 141 -6.45 -12.41 -34.05
C CYS A 141 -5.72 -13.70 -34.43
N GLU A 142 -6.32 -14.51 -35.30
CA GLU A 142 -5.79 -15.84 -35.67
C GLU A 142 -4.31 -15.79 -36.02
N GLU A 143 -3.87 -14.78 -36.77
CA GLU A 143 -2.50 -14.72 -37.26
C GLU A 143 -1.49 -14.27 -36.20
N CYS A 144 -1.79 -13.23 -35.41
CA CYS A 144 -0.92 -12.84 -34.29
C CYS A 144 -0.87 -13.91 -33.21
N TRP A 145 -2.00 -14.59 -32.95
CA TRP A 145 -2.14 -15.51 -31.83
C TRP A 145 -1.25 -16.75 -31.98
N LYS A 146 -1.01 -17.24 -33.21
CA LYS A 146 -0.04 -18.31 -33.52
C LYS A 146 1.38 -18.05 -33.00
N HIS A 147 1.72 -16.78 -32.77
CA HIS A 147 3.02 -16.35 -32.25
C HIS A 147 2.95 -15.90 -30.80
N LEU A 148 1.90 -15.16 -30.42
CA LEU A 148 1.79 -14.50 -29.12
C LEU A 148 1.28 -15.39 -27.97
N GLU A 149 0.55 -16.47 -28.28
CA GLU A 149 0.02 -17.40 -27.26
C GLU A 149 1.10 -18.31 -26.65
N LYS A 150 2.17 -18.56 -27.42
CA LYS A 150 3.19 -19.56 -27.10
C LYS A 150 3.89 -19.23 -25.79
N GLU A 151 4.10 -20.23 -24.93
CA GLU A 151 4.92 -20.06 -23.72
C GLU A 151 6.39 -19.72 -24.02
N ASP A 152 6.85 -20.00 -25.25
CA ASP A 152 8.19 -19.66 -25.74
C ASP A 152 8.38 -18.15 -25.90
N ALA A 153 9.19 -17.56 -25.01
CA ALA A 153 9.55 -16.15 -25.03
C ALA A 153 10.33 -15.74 -26.28
N LYS A 154 11.13 -16.62 -26.88
CA LYS A 154 11.94 -16.29 -28.06
C LYS A 154 11.07 -16.20 -29.31
N ALA A 155 10.12 -17.11 -29.48
CA ALA A 155 9.16 -17.07 -30.59
C ALA A 155 8.33 -15.76 -30.59
N ARG A 156 7.91 -15.29 -29.40
CA ARG A 156 7.25 -13.98 -29.25
C ARG A 156 8.17 -12.83 -29.63
N SER A 157 9.42 -12.88 -29.18
CA SER A 157 10.42 -11.85 -29.49
C SER A 157 10.67 -11.75 -30.99
N ASN A 158 10.91 -12.89 -31.68
CA ASN A 158 11.12 -12.94 -33.13
C ASN A 158 10.00 -12.23 -33.90
N TYR A 159 8.74 -12.58 -33.60
CA TYR A 159 7.58 -12.04 -34.32
C TYR A 159 7.46 -10.51 -34.17
N ILE A 160 7.77 -9.96 -33.00
CA ILE A 160 7.71 -8.52 -32.76
C ILE A 160 8.93 -7.80 -33.35
N TRP A 161 10.12 -8.42 -33.29
CA TRP A 161 11.31 -7.85 -33.90
C TRP A 161 11.21 -7.81 -35.42
N ASP A 162 10.64 -8.85 -36.06
CA ASP A 162 10.37 -8.86 -37.50
C ASP A 162 9.55 -7.62 -37.92
N PHE A 163 8.57 -7.20 -37.13
CA PHE A 163 7.81 -5.99 -37.41
C PHE A 163 8.71 -4.73 -37.45
N GLY A 164 9.60 -4.57 -36.46
CA GLY A 164 10.48 -3.41 -36.35
C GLY A 164 11.60 -3.40 -37.38
N THR A 165 12.24 -4.55 -37.62
CA THR A 165 13.33 -4.70 -38.58
C THR A 165 12.85 -4.51 -40.02
N ASN A 166 11.67 -5.03 -40.38
CA ASN A 166 11.07 -4.78 -41.70
C ASN A 166 10.83 -3.30 -41.97
N LEU A 167 10.40 -2.52 -40.96
CA LEU A 167 10.24 -1.07 -41.11
C LEU A 167 11.61 -0.37 -41.28
N ALA A 168 12.63 -0.82 -40.57
CA ALA A 168 13.99 -0.29 -40.71
C ALA A 168 14.62 -0.60 -42.07
N GLU A 169 14.42 -1.81 -42.60
CA GLU A 169 14.84 -2.20 -43.94
C GLU A 169 14.15 -1.34 -45.00
N ARG A 170 12.84 -1.14 -44.92
CA ARG A 170 12.11 -0.25 -45.83
C ARG A 170 12.64 1.19 -45.79
N ALA A 171 12.95 1.70 -44.60
CA ALA A 171 13.53 3.04 -44.45
C ALA A 171 14.90 3.13 -45.11
N LYS A 172 15.73 2.08 -44.97
CA LYS A 172 17.03 1.96 -45.60
C LYS A 172 16.93 1.88 -47.13
N GLU A 173 16.04 1.04 -47.67
CA GLU A 173 15.80 0.90 -49.10
C GLU A 173 15.31 2.20 -49.75
N ALA A 174 14.47 2.95 -49.03
CA ALA A 174 14.01 4.26 -49.45
C ALA A 174 15.03 5.39 -49.23
N ASN A 175 16.24 5.08 -48.74
CA ASN A 175 17.30 6.04 -48.40
C ASN A 175 16.82 7.16 -47.46
N LEU A 176 15.96 6.83 -46.50
CA LEU A 176 15.55 7.79 -45.48
C LEU A 176 16.72 8.02 -44.52
N PRO A 177 17.10 9.28 -44.22
CA PRO A 177 18.16 9.61 -43.27
C PRO A 177 17.66 9.42 -41.82
N LEU A 178 17.23 8.21 -41.47
CA LEU A 178 16.68 7.87 -40.16
C LEU A 178 17.40 6.67 -39.56
N ILE A 179 17.77 6.81 -38.28
CA ILE A 179 18.08 5.71 -37.39
C ILE A 179 16.77 5.27 -36.74
N ILE A 180 16.42 4.00 -36.91
CA ILE A 180 15.22 3.42 -36.32
C ILE A 180 15.55 2.90 -34.93
N THR A 181 14.82 3.36 -33.93
CA THR A 181 15.06 2.97 -32.54
C THR A 181 14.01 1.99 -32.06
N MET A 182 14.45 0.96 -31.33
CA MET A 182 13.56 -0.04 -30.74
C MET A 182 14.04 -0.51 -29.38
N PHE A 183 13.09 -0.72 -28.46
CA PHE A 183 13.32 -1.07 -27.07
C PHE A 183 13.26 -2.60 -26.88
N ALA A 184 14.30 -3.21 -26.30
CA ALA A 184 14.32 -4.62 -25.91
C ALA A 184 13.78 -4.76 -24.48
N TYR A 185 12.46 -4.96 -24.35
CA TYR A 185 11.74 -4.94 -23.08
C TYR A 185 10.52 -5.87 -23.12
N HIS A 186 10.24 -6.55 -22.01
CA HIS A 186 9.12 -7.48 -21.88
C HIS A 186 9.19 -8.61 -22.94
N TYR A 187 8.30 -8.64 -23.93
CA TYR A 187 8.29 -9.70 -24.95
C TYR A 187 9.44 -9.59 -25.96
N THR A 188 10.10 -8.43 -26.06
CA THR A 188 11.23 -8.21 -26.97
C THR A 188 12.59 -8.31 -26.29
N THR A 189 12.64 -8.67 -25.00
CA THR A 189 13.90 -8.83 -24.26
C THR A 189 14.81 -9.96 -24.79
N PRO A 190 14.29 -11.16 -25.13
CA PRO A 190 15.12 -12.21 -25.73
C PRO A 190 15.70 -11.75 -27.08
N VAL A 191 16.99 -12.01 -27.31
CA VAL A 191 17.64 -11.69 -28.59
C VAL A 191 16.96 -12.46 -29.73
N PRO A 192 16.43 -11.77 -30.77
CA PRO A 192 15.71 -12.41 -31.85
C PRO A 192 16.65 -13.12 -32.82
N ASP A 193 16.10 -14.05 -33.61
CA ASP A 193 16.82 -14.72 -34.67
C ASP A 193 16.98 -13.84 -35.92
N CYS A 194 16.02 -12.94 -36.19
CA CYS A 194 16.07 -12.04 -37.34
C CYS A 194 17.31 -11.15 -37.32
N GLU A 195 17.81 -10.76 -38.49
CA GLU A 195 18.92 -9.81 -38.59
C GLU A 195 18.48 -8.41 -38.14
N ILE A 196 19.40 -7.67 -37.50
CA ILE A 196 19.17 -6.29 -37.10
C ILE A 196 19.83 -5.38 -38.14
N PRO A 197 19.08 -4.55 -38.89
CA PRO A 197 19.64 -3.60 -39.84
C PRO A 197 20.63 -2.61 -39.21
N ASP A 198 21.64 -2.19 -39.99
CA ASP A 198 22.68 -1.25 -39.56
C ASP A 198 22.21 0.21 -39.37
N ASN A 199 20.96 0.51 -39.74
CA ASN A 199 20.28 1.77 -39.43
C ASN A 199 19.39 1.66 -38.19
N MET A 200 19.63 0.68 -37.30
CA MET A 200 18.92 0.56 -36.03
C MET A 200 19.81 0.85 -34.82
N HIS A 201 19.19 1.47 -33.81
CA HIS A 201 19.74 1.59 -32.46
C HIS A 201 18.81 0.84 -31.48
N VAL A 202 19.38 -0.06 -30.69
CA VAL A 202 18.60 -0.87 -29.72
C VAL A 202 18.87 -0.40 -28.30
N GLN A 203 17.82 -0.01 -27.58
CA GLN A 203 17.95 0.24 -26.14
C GLN A 203 17.49 -0.99 -25.34
N VAL A 204 18.41 -1.58 -24.59
CA VAL A 204 18.23 -2.82 -23.85
C VAL A 204 17.85 -2.52 -22.40
N CYS A 205 16.68 -3.01 -21.99
CA CYS A 205 16.20 -2.81 -20.63
C CYS A 205 16.70 -3.93 -19.70
N VAL A 206 17.47 -3.57 -18.67
CA VAL A 206 17.96 -4.49 -17.63
C VAL A 206 17.83 -3.85 -16.24
N LYS A 207 17.75 -4.67 -15.17
CA LYS A 207 17.59 -4.12 -13.81
C LYS A 207 18.80 -3.27 -13.37
N GLY A 208 19.98 -3.55 -13.92
CA GLY A 208 21.14 -2.68 -13.82
C GLY A 208 21.86 -2.75 -12.46
N PRO A 209 22.37 -1.61 -11.96
CA PRO A 209 23.22 -1.55 -10.77
C PRO A 209 22.62 -2.18 -9.49
N PHE A 210 21.31 -2.05 -9.25
CA PHE A 210 20.67 -2.60 -8.04
C PHE A 210 20.67 -4.15 -7.96
N CYS A 211 21.05 -4.82 -9.04
CA CYS A 211 21.15 -6.28 -9.14
C CYS A 211 22.59 -6.80 -9.27
N VAL A 212 23.61 -5.95 -9.05
CA VAL A 212 25.01 -6.42 -9.03
C VAL A 212 25.17 -7.57 -8.02
N GLY A 213 25.67 -8.70 -8.50
CA GLY A 213 25.87 -9.91 -7.70
C GLY A 213 24.62 -10.81 -7.52
N LYS A 214 23.47 -10.47 -8.10
CA LYS A 214 22.25 -11.28 -8.08
C LYS A 214 22.09 -12.07 -9.39
N LYS A 215 21.67 -13.33 -9.32
CA LYS A 215 21.34 -14.15 -10.51
C LYS A 215 19.97 -13.74 -11.05
N GLY A 216 19.81 -13.67 -12.37
CA GLY A 216 18.53 -13.32 -12.99
C GLY A 216 18.22 -11.82 -13.02
N GLY A 217 19.25 -10.97 -13.07
CA GLY A 217 19.12 -9.51 -13.07
C GLY A 217 18.46 -8.89 -14.32
N ALA A 218 18.01 -9.68 -15.30
CA ALA A 218 17.24 -9.19 -16.44
C ALA A 218 15.76 -9.62 -16.36
N TYR A 219 14.90 -8.91 -17.09
CA TYR A 219 13.51 -9.33 -17.29
C TYR A 219 13.48 -10.70 -17.96
N GLY A 220 12.72 -11.65 -17.41
CA GLY A 220 12.71 -13.05 -17.85
C GLY A 220 13.75 -13.98 -17.18
N GLY A 221 14.48 -13.52 -16.16
CA GLY A 221 15.33 -14.39 -15.33
C GLY A 221 16.72 -14.71 -15.91
N LEU A 222 17.10 -14.05 -17.01
CA LEU A 222 18.45 -14.13 -17.57
C LEU A 222 19.44 -13.32 -16.73
N ASP A 223 20.71 -13.72 -16.77
CA ASP A 223 21.80 -12.90 -16.25
C ASP A 223 21.99 -11.68 -17.16
N GLN A 224 22.08 -10.48 -16.57
CA GLN A 224 22.06 -9.22 -17.32
C GLN A 224 23.33 -9.00 -18.13
N MET A 225 24.51 -9.40 -17.64
CA MET A 225 25.76 -9.19 -18.38
C MET A 225 25.90 -10.07 -19.63
N PRO A 226 25.59 -11.38 -19.57
CA PRO A 226 25.48 -12.20 -20.78
C PRO A 226 24.43 -11.69 -21.76
N LEU A 227 23.28 -11.21 -21.28
CA LEU A 227 22.24 -10.63 -22.15
C LEU A 227 22.74 -9.36 -22.87
N ILE A 228 23.40 -8.44 -22.14
CA ILE A 228 23.98 -7.22 -22.74
C ILE A 228 25.00 -7.60 -23.82
N ARG A 229 25.87 -8.58 -23.55
CA ARG A 229 26.85 -9.05 -24.54
C ARG A 229 26.17 -9.66 -25.77
N ALA A 230 25.14 -10.49 -25.58
CA ALA A 230 24.41 -11.09 -26.69
C ALA A 230 23.74 -10.03 -27.58
N TRP A 231 23.21 -8.96 -26.99
CA TRP A 231 22.69 -7.82 -27.74
C TRP A 231 23.78 -7.02 -28.44
N HIS A 232 24.92 -6.77 -27.77
CA HIS A 232 26.08 -6.09 -28.36
C HIS A 232 26.59 -6.84 -29.60
N ASP A 233 26.69 -8.17 -29.51
CA ASP A 233 27.17 -9.01 -30.62
C ASP A 233 26.15 -9.10 -31.77
N LYS A 234 24.84 -8.94 -31.49
CA LYS A 234 23.76 -9.04 -32.48
C LYS A 234 23.55 -7.74 -33.27
N VAL A 235 23.70 -6.58 -32.63
CA VAL A 235 23.41 -5.28 -33.24
C VAL A 235 24.65 -4.77 -33.99
N PRO A 236 24.54 -4.35 -35.26
CA PRO A 236 25.67 -3.82 -36.02
C PRO A 236 26.40 -2.71 -35.27
N TYR A 237 27.74 -2.74 -35.32
CA TYR A 237 28.64 -1.82 -34.61
C TYR A 237 28.51 -1.84 -33.07
N GLY A 238 27.73 -2.78 -32.51
CA GLY A 238 27.43 -2.80 -31.09
C GLY A 238 26.64 -1.58 -30.63
N ASP A 239 25.82 -0.96 -31.52
CA ASP A 239 25.06 0.25 -31.20
C ASP A 239 23.84 -0.04 -30.31
N ILE A 240 24.15 -0.34 -29.05
CA ILE A 240 23.17 -0.56 -27.99
C ILE A 240 23.33 0.45 -26.87
N SER A 241 22.22 0.95 -26.35
CA SER A 241 22.20 1.67 -25.07
C SER A 241 21.45 0.88 -24.00
N LEU A 242 21.69 1.20 -22.73
CA LEU A 242 20.97 0.55 -21.63
C LEU A 242 19.86 1.44 -21.08
N TYR A 243 18.78 0.82 -20.63
CA TYR A 243 17.80 1.44 -19.75
C TYR A 243 17.79 0.71 -18.41
N ASN A 244 17.97 1.45 -17.31
CA ASN A 244 18.02 0.87 -15.96
C ASN A 244 17.02 1.52 -15.01
N TYR A 245 16.35 0.69 -14.20
CA TYR A 245 15.46 1.14 -13.12
C TYR A 245 16.20 1.12 -11.79
N THR A 246 16.76 2.27 -11.40
CA THR A 246 17.47 2.44 -10.12
C THR A 246 16.87 3.59 -9.31
N SER A 247 15.55 3.65 -9.29
CA SER A 247 14.75 4.67 -8.61
C SER A 247 14.05 4.09 -7.40
N LYS A 248 13.56 4.97 -6.53
CA LYS A 248 12.51 4.63 -5.56
C LYS A 248 11.17 4.55 -6.28
N TYR A 249 10.88 3.39 -6.86
CA TYR A 249 9.67 3.14 -7.64
C TYR A 249 8.67 2.26 -6.85
N GLU A 250 7.37 2.52 -7.04
CA GLU A 250 6.25 1.79 -6.41
C GLU A 250 6.48 1.52 -4.91
N ASN A 251 6.56 0.24 -4.53
CA ASN A 251 6.58 -0.25 -3.15
C ASN A 251 7.91 0.03 -2.44
N THR A 252 8.94 0.52 -3.13
CA THR A 252 10.24 0.88 -2.54
C THR A 252 10.36 2.35 -2.14
N ARG A 253 9.28 3.13 -2.31
CA ARG A 253 9.24 4.54 -1.92
C ARG A 253 9.06 4.70 -0.40
N TYR A 254 10.17 4.65 0.32
CA TYR A 254 10.22 5.06 1.73
C TYR A 254 10.80 6.47 1.82
N ASP A 255 9.95 7.41 2.21
CA ASP A 255 10.37 8.79 2.40
C ASP A 255 11.49 8.86 3.46
N GLY A 256 12.53 9.64 3.19
CA GLY A 256 13.67 9.83 4.09
C GLY A 256 14.70 8.70 4.15
N VAL A 257 14.47 7.53 3.53
CA VAL A 257 15.44 6.39 3.54
C VAL A 257 16.39 6.48 2.34
N PRO A 258 17.70 6.69 2.48
CA PRO A 258 18.56 6.88 1.30
C PRO A 258 18.66 5.63 0.39
N ASN A 259 18.71 5.85 -0.93
CA ASN A 259 18.89 4.81 -1.97
C ASN A 259 20.22 4.93 -2.73
N MET A 260 21.21 5.60 -2.13
CA MET A 260 22.52 5.86 -2.70
C MET A 260 23.27 4.54 -2.96
N SER A 261 23.83 4.37 -4.16
CA SER A 261 24.43 3.09 -4.60
C SER A 261 25.67 3.22 -5.50
N PRO A 262 26.66 4.06 -5.12
CA PRO A 262 27.78 4.38 -5.99
C PRO A 262 28.69 3.19 -6.29
N ARG A 263 28.85 2.22 -5.36
CA ARG A 263 29.71 1.05 -5.62
C ARG A 263 29.04 0.11 -6.60
N ALA A 264 27.73 -0.08 -6.49
CA ALA A 264 26.95 -0.87 -7.43
C ALA A 264 26.98 -0.26 -8.84
N PHE A 265 26.82 1.06 -8.95
CA PHE A 265 26.97 1.78 -10.22
C PHE A 265 28.38 1.66 -10.79
N GLY A 266 29.39 1.87 -9.93
CA GLY A 266 30.80 1.71 -10.26
C GLY A 266 31.08 0.36 -10.89
N LYS A 267 30.69 -0.71 -10.20
CA LYS A 267 30.87 -2.08 -10.67
C LYS A 267 30.13 -2.35 -11.98
N PHE A 268 28.84 -2.00 -12.06
CA PHE A 268 28.01 -2.33 -13.21
C PHE A 268 28.48 -1.63 -14.49
N TYR A 269 28.71 -0.32 -14.43
CA TYR A 269 29.08 0.44 -15.62
C TYR A 269 30.54 0.29 -16.03
N SER A 270 31.44 -0.07 -15.13
CA SER A 270 32.78 -0.54 -15.54
C SER A 270 32.72 -1.85 -16.33
N ASP A 271 31.83 -2.77 -15.96
CA ASP A 271 31.66 -4.04 -16.70
C ASP A 271 30.93 -3.85 -18.04
N ALA A 272 29.87 -3.03 -18.04
CA ALA A 272 29.00 -2.82 -19.20
C ALA A 272 29.54 -1.78 -20.19
N GLY A 273 30.33 -0.82 -19.72
CA GLY A 273 30.84 0.30 -20.52
C GLY A 273 31.51 -0.08 -21.85
N PRO A 274 32.32 -1.15 -21.93
CA PRO A 274 32.90 -1.61 -23.19
C PRO A 274 31.91 -2.20 -24.20
N LEU A 275 30.65 -2.44 -23.81
CA LEU A 275 29.63 -3.14 -24.61
C LEU A 275 28.50 -2.21 -25.08
N ILE A 276 28.52 -0.93 -24.69
CA ILE A 276 27.37 -0.04 -24.86
C ILE A 276 27.81 1.31 -25.45
N SER A 277 26.96 1.90 -26.28
CA SER A 277 27.11 3.26 -26.82
C SER A 277 26.50 4.33 -25.91
N GLY A 278 25.71 3.92 -24.90
CA GLY A 278 25.13 4.83 -23.93
C GLY A 278 24.27 4.16 -22.87
N ALA A 279 23.73 4.96 -21.96
CA ALA A 279 22.77 4.51 -20.95
C ALA A 279 21.83 5.63 -20.53
N TYR A 280 20.60 5.23 -20.21
CA TYR A 280 19.59 5.99 -19.48
C TYR A 280 19.33 5.30 -18.14
N VAL A 281 19.27 6.09 -17.08
CA VAL A 281 19.08 5.60 -15.72
C VAL A 281 17.87 6.28 -15.11
N GLU A 282 16.80 5.54 -14.87
CA GLU A 282 15.70 6.06 -14.08
C GLU A 282 16.12 6.08 -12.60
N ALA A 283 16.61 7.22 -12.10
CA ALA A 283 17.18 7.36 -10.76
C ALA A 283 16.35 8.26 -9.82
N SER A 284 15.02 8.33 -10.03
CA SER A 284 14.10 9.14 -9.22
C SER A 284 14.21 8.85 -7.71
N THR A 285 14.23 9.90 -6.90
CA THR A 285 14.27 9.84 -5.43
C THR A 285 13.55 11.03 -4.80
N ASP A 286 13.17 10.93 -3.54
CA ASP A 286 12.46 11.97 -2.78
C ASP A 286 13.40 13.09 -2.29
N ASP A 287 14.70 12.81 -2.17
CA ASP A 287 15.72 13.81 -1.86
C ASP A 287 16.93 13.66 -2.80
N TYR A 288 17.29 14.73 -3.52
CA TYR A 288 18.42 14.72 -4.45
C TYR A 288 19.73 14.23 -3.80
N MET A 289 19.93 14.52 -2.51
CA MET A 289 21.12 14.09 -1.78
C MET A 289 21.21 12.57 -1.62
N PHE A 290 20.12 11.82 -1.81
CA PHE A 290 20.18 10.36 -1.80
C PHE A 290 20.81 9.77 -3.06
N ASN A 291 21.01 10.55 -4.12
CA ASN A 291 21.59 10.04 -5.37
C ASN A 291 22.77 10.85 -5.93
N TYR A 292 23.17 11.97 -5.30
CA TYR A 292 24.22 12.83 -5.87
C TYR A 292 25.54 12.09 -6.17
N LEU A 293 26.00 11.22 -5.26
CA LEU A 293 27.25 10.46 -5.45
C LEU A 293 27.08 9.35 -6.50
N THR A 294 25.89 8.73 -6.53
CA THR A 294 25.51 7.78 -7.60
C THR A 294 25.61 8.46 -8.97
N SER A 295 25.02 9.65 -9.13
CA SER A 295 25.07 10.44 -10.35
C SER A 295 26.49 10.90 -10.70
N TYR A 296 27.31 11.24 -9.71
CA TYR A 296 28.72 11.58 -9.92
C TYR A 296 29.50 10.40 -10.51
N ILE A 297 29.38 9.20 -9.92
CA ILE A 297 30.06 8.00 -10.40
C ILE A 297 29.56 7.61 -11.80
N PHE A 298 28.24 7.60 -12.01
CA PHE A 298 27.66 7.37 -13.32
C PHE A 298 28.23 8.32 -14.38
N GLY A 299 28.20 9.64 -14.11
CA GLY A 299 28.68 10.64 -15.05
C GLY A 299 30.18 10.50 -15.37
N LYS A 300 31.01 10.15 -14.38
CA LYS A 300 32.45 9.90 -14.60
C LYS A 300 32.70 8.67 -15.47
N LEU A 301 31.98 7.58 -15.22
CA LEU A 301 32.12 6.33 -16.00
C LEU A 301 31.57 6.45 -17.42
N MET A 302 30.52 7.24 -17.63
CA MET A 302 30.00 7.48 -18.98
C MET A 302 30.87 8.44 -19.78
N TRP A 303 31.66 9.27 -19.10
CA TRP A 303 32.67 10.11 -19.74
C TRP A 303 33.94 9.31 -20.11
N ASP A 304 34.39 8.45 -19.19
CA ASP A 304 35.56 7.58 -19.36
C ASP A 304 35.29 6.22 -18.69
N ASN A 305 34.98 5.21 -19.50
CA ASN A 305 34.66 3.86 -19.02
C ASN A 305 35.89 3.10 -18.47
N SER A 306 37.10 3.63 -18.66
CA SER A 306 38.35 3.07 -18.12
C SER A 306 38.71 3.61 -16.73
N CYS A 307 37.95 4.60 -16.22
CA CYS A 307 38.28 5.22 -14.94
C CYS A 307 38.17 4.23 -13.76
N ASP A 308 39.10 4.35 -12.83
CA ASP A 308 39.06 3.60 -11.57
C ASP A 308 38.00 4.21 -10.64
N TRP A 309 36.79 3.66 -10.69
CA TRP A 309 35.67 4.13 -9.88
C TRP A 309 35.90 3.97 -8.37
N GLN A 310 36.75 3.02 -7.95
CA GLN A 310 37.09 2.84 -6.53
C GLN A 310 37.99 3.99 -6.08
N ALA A 311 39.00 4.33 -6.89
CA ALA A 311 39.84 5.50 -6.64
C ALA A 311 39.04 6.80 -6.66
N LEU A 312 38.08 6.95 -7.58
CA LEU A 312 37.17 8.10 -7.62
C LEU A 312 36.33 8.25 -6.36
N LEU A 313 35.82 7.15 -5.79
CA LEU A 313 35.11 7.19 -4.51
C LEU A 313 36.02 7.63 -3.37
N LYS A 314 37.22 7.06 -3.28
CA LYS A 314 38.21 7.44 -2.26
C LYS A 314 38.60 8.91 -2.36
N ASP A 315 38.81 9.41 -3.58
CA ASP A 315 39.09 10.82 -3.84
C ASP A 315 37.93 11.71 -3.40
N HIS A 316 36.70 11.36 -3.79
CA HIS A 316 35.49 12.06 -3.36
C HIS A 316 35.39 12.13 -1.83
N TYR A 317 35.56 11.02 -1.09
CA TYR A 317 35.46 11.04 0.37
C TYR A 317 36.50 11.98 1.01
N ARG A 318 37.74 11.94 0.51
CA ARG A 318 38.82 12.83 0.97
C ARG A 318 38.51 14.29 0.67
N ALA A 319 38.09 14.60 -0.56
CA ALA A 319 37.80 15.97 -0.99
C ALA A 319 36.56 16.55 -0.29
N MET A 320 35.53 15.74 -0.04
CA MET A 320 34.28 16.18 0.58
C MET A 320 34.37 16.30 2.09
N PHE A 321 35.05 15.37 2.76
CA PHE A 321 34.97 15.23 4.22
C PHE A 321 36.30 15.33 4.95
N GLY A 322 37.42 15.45 4.23
CA GLY A 322 38.75 15.68 4.80
C GLY A 322 39.10 14.65 5.88
N PRO A 323 39.41 15.06 7.12
CA PRO A 323 39.70 14.13 8.22
C PRO A 323 38.60 13.12 8.55
N ALA A 324 37.34 13.40 8.17
CA ALA A 324 36.20 12.51 8.41
C ALA A 324 35.94 11.50 7.28
N ALA A 325 36.79 11.47 6.24
CA ALA A 325 36.61 10.65 5.03
C ALA A 325 36.31 9.18 5.32
N ASP A 326 37.15 8.52 6.14
CA ASP A 326 37.00 7.08 6.43
C ASP A 326 35.69 6.76 7.20
N THR A 327 35.24 7.67 8.07
CA THR A 327 33.99 7.49 8.81
C THR A 327 32.78 7.69 7.89
N MET A 328 32.82 8.73 7.04
CA MET A 328 31.76 9.00 6.07
C MET A 328 31.64 7.92 5.00
N GLU A 329 32.78 7.36 4.57
CA GLU A 329 32.80 6.20 3.68
C GLU A 329 32.04 5.02 4.29
N LYS A 330 32.34 4.65 5.54
CA LYS A 330 31.64 3.54 6.23
C LYS A 330 30.14 3.77 6.33
N ILE A 331 29.72 5.00 6.64
CA ILE A 331 28.29 5.37 6.68
C ILE A 331 27.64 5.14 5.30
N TYR A 332 28.33 5.55 4.23
CA TYR A 332 27.81 5.44 2.86
C TYR A 332 27.73 3.97 2.42
N GLU A 333 28.77 3.18 2.68
CA GLU A 333 28.79 1.76 2.35
C GLU A 333 27.74 0.98 3.13
N GLU A 334 27.57 1.27 4.42
CA GLU A 334 26.52 0.66 5.25
C GLU A 334 25.11 1.00 4.75
N THR A 335 24.88 2.26 4.36
CA THR A 335 23.60 2.70 3.81
C THR A 335 23.30 2.03 2.47
N GLU A 336 24.29 1.94 1.58
CA GLU A 336 24.17 1.23 0.31
C GLU A 336 23.90 -0.26 0.52
N ASP A 337 24.60 -0.90 1.46
CA ASP A 337 24.41 -2.31 1.79
C ASP A 337 23.01 -2.59 2.31
N ILE A 338 22.48 -1.75 3.21
CA ILE A 338 21.10 -1.88 3.70
C ILE A 338 20.12 -1.72 2.52
N TRP A 339 20.31 -0.72 1.66
CA TRP A 339 19.45 -0.52 0.50
C TRP A 339 19.44 -1.75 -0.42
N LEU A 340 20.60 -2.24 -0.84
CA LEU A 340 20.69 -3.33 -1.83
C LEU A 340 20.31 -4.71 -1.26
N LYS A 341 20.61 -4.96 0.03
CA LYS A 341 20.49 -6.29 0.66
C LYS A 341 19.28 -6.44 1.58
N ARG A 342 18.79 -5.37 2.21
CA ARG A 342 17.64 -5.44 3.14
C ARG A 342 16.38 -4.82 2.55
N ILE A 343 16.51 -3.77 1.73
CA ILE A 343 15.35 -3.15 1.06
C ILE A 343 15.08 -3.82 -0.28
N LEU A 344 16.09 -4.01 -1.12
CA LEU A 344 15.96 -4.65 -2.43
C LEU A 344 16.36 -6.13 -2.43
N GLY A 345 16.63 -6.71 -1.25
CA GLY A 345 17.20 -8.05 -1.13
C GLY A 345 16.22 -9.19 -1.35
N ASN A 346 14.94 -8.97 -1.10
CA ASN A 346 13.92 -10.00 -1.24
C ASN A 346 13.43 -10.05 -2.69
N GLU A 347 13.74 -11.13 -3.40
CA GLU A 347 13.21 -11.41 -4.74
C GLU A 347 12.36 -12.67 -4.72
N VAL A 348 11.23 -12.63 -5.44
CA VAL A 348 10.41 -13.82 -5.71
C VAL A 348 10.33 -14.04 -7.21
N TYR A 349 10.26 -15.30 -7.63
CA TYR A 349 10.08 -15.65 -9.03
C TYR A 349 8.59 -15.62 -9.38
N THR A 350 8.25 -14.85 -10.41
CA THR A 350 6.91 -14.79 -11.01
C THR A 350 6.95 -15.32 -12.45
N SER A 351 5.80 -15.53 -13.08
CA SER A 351 5.72 -15.90 -14.50
C SER A 351 6.34 -14.87 -15.44
N MET A 352 6.47 -13.61 -15.01
CA MET A 352 7.15 -12.53 -15.75
C MET A 352 8.64 -12.40 -15.40
N GLY A 353 9.17 -13.26 -14.52
CA GLY A 353 10.54 -13.24 -14.03
C GLY A 353 10.65 -12.80 -12.55
N PRO A 354 11.88 -12.61 -12.06
CA PRO A 354 12.13 -12.23 -10.66
C PRO A 354 11.61 -10.83 -10.37
N LYS A 355 10.76 -10.69 -9.35
CA LYS A 355 10.22 -9.43 -8.84
C LYS A 355 10.80 -9.15 -7.45
N THR A 356 11.32 -7.93 -7.24
CA THR A 356 11.72 -7.47 -5.92
C THR A 356 10.48 -7.20 -5.07
N ILE A 357 10.44 -7.77 -3.88
CA ILE A 357 9.43 -7.48 -2.86
C ILE A 357 10.06 -6.56 -1.83
N ALA A 358 9.60 -5.31 -1.81
CA ALA A 358 10.06 -4.33 -0.86
C ALA A 358 9.52 -4.64 0.56
N PRO A 359 10.27 -4.37 1.64
CA PRO A 359 9.76 -4.49 3.01
C PRO A 359 8.50 -3.64 3.27
N SER A 360 7.69 -4.01 4.24
CA SER A 360 6.65 -3.11 4.75
C SER A 360 7.28 -1.93 5.51
N GLU A 361 6.55 -0.80 5.65
CA GLU A 361 7.00 0.31 6.51
C GLU A 361 7.28 -0.16 7.95
N TYR A 362 6.58 -1.20 8.42
CA TYR A 362 6.84 -1.82 9.71
C TYR A 362 8.25 -2.42 9.77
N GLU A 363 8.59 -3.30 8.84
CA GLU A 363 9.92 -3.91 8.77
C GLU A 363 11.00 -2.82 8.62
N VAL A 364 10.75 -1.80 7.79
CA VAL A 364 11.68 -0.67 7.63
C VAL A 364 11.97 0.01 8.96
N TRP A 365 10.96 0.38 9.75
CA TRP A 365 11.16 1.18 10.95
C TRP A 365 11.34 0.39 12.26
N THR A 366 11.10 -0.92 12.24
CA THR A 366 11.16 -1.76 13.45
C THR A 366 12.13 -2.93 13.35
N GLU A 367 12.59 -3.31 12.14
CA GLU A 367 13.53 -4.41 11.93
C GLU A 367 14.81 -4.01 11.15
N ILE A 368 14.72 -3.01 10.27
CA ILE A 368 15.86 -2.53 9.45
C ILE A 368 16.49 -1.29 10.11
N TYR A 369 15.76 -0.18 10.15
CA TYR A 369 16.14 1.08 10.78
C TYR A 369 15.51 1.20 12.16
N THR A 370 15.81 0.23 13.03
CA THR A 370 15.36 0.22 14.41
C THR A 370 15.85 1.47 15.16
N PRO A 371 15.21 1.85 16.29
CA PRO A 371 15.73 2.94 17.13
C PRO A 371 17.20 2.77 17.51
N ALA A 372 17.63 1.53 17.79
CA ALA A 372 19.02 1.21 18.09
C ALA A 372 19.94 1.43 16.88
N LYS A 373 19.48 1.05 15.67
CA LYS A 373 20.26 1.25 14.44
C LYS A 373 20.41 2.74 14.10
N LEU A 374 19.34 3.52 14.22
CA LEU A 374 19.39 4.97 14.01
C LEU A 374 20.30 5.67 15.03
N GLU A 375 20.39 5.15 16.26
CA GLU A 375 21.31 5.68 17.27
C GLU A 375 22.76 5.28 17.01
N GLU A 376 23.01 4.07 16.49
CA GLU A 376 24.32 3.66 16.01
C GLU A 376 24.83 4.58 14.89
N LEU A 377 24.00 4.84 13.86
CA LEU A 377 24.33 5.80 12.81
C LEU A 377 24.56 7.21 13.39
N GLY A 378 23.77 7.61 14.38
CA GLY A 378 23.96 8.86 15.12
C GLY A 378 25.37 9.00 15.69
N ARG A 379 25.86 7.97 16.38
CA ARG A 379 27.22 7.96 16.95
C ARG A 379 28.30 8.02 15.87
N GLN A 380 28.09 7.40 14.71
CA GLN A 380 29.03 7.50 13.59
C GLN A 380 29.09 8.93 13.01
N TYR A 381 27.94 9.60 12.86
CA TYR A 381 27.91 11.00 12.44
C TYR A 381 28.53 11.94 13.49
N ASP A 382 28.29 11.71 14.79
CA ASP A 382 28.93 12.47 15.86
C ASP A 382 30.47 12.36 15.79
N LEU A 383 30.99 11.16 15.52
CA LEU A 383 32.42 10.94 15.30
C LEU A 383 32.93 11.67 14.04
N ALA A 384 32.19 11.62 12.93
CA ALA A 384 32.56 12.33 11.70
C ALA A 384 32.62 13.85 11.91
N GLU A 385 31.65 14.42 12.64
CA GLU A 385 31.66 15.84 12.99
C GLU A 385 32.84 16.19 13.91
N GLN A 386 33.18 15.32 14.86
CA GLN A 386 34.35 15.51 15.72
C GLN A 386 35.66 15.49 14.91
N GLN A 387 35.80 14.56 13.96
CA GLN A 387 36.98 14.45 13.11
C GLN A 387 37.12 15.68 12.19
N ALA A 388 36.02 16.18 11.64
CA ALA A 388 36.01 17.36 10.77
C ALA A 388 36.07 18.69 11.54
N ALA A 389 36.11 18.70 12.87
CA ALA A 389 35.93 19.91 13.68
C ALA A 389 36.95 21.03 13.40
N SER A 390 38.18 20.67 12.98
CA SER A 390 39.23 21.64 12.63
C SER A 390 39.11 22.23 11.22
N ASP A 391 38.19 21.71 10.40
CA ASP A 391 37.95 22.16 9.02
C ASP A 391 36.46 22.58 8.89
N PRO A 392 36.17 23.90 8.92
CA PRO A 392 34.81 24.40 8.87
C PRO A 392 34.01 23.97 7.64
N GLU A 393 34.66 23.81 6.47
CA GLU A 393 33.98 23.42 5.24
C GLU A 393 33.62 21.93 5.25
N CYS A 394 34.57 21.07 5.65
CA CYS A 394 34.31 19.64 5.81
C CYS A 394 33.23 19.41 6.86
N LEU A 395 33.29 20.10 8.01
CA LEU A 395 32.28 20.02 9.06
C LEU A 395 30.89 20.42 8.53
N ALA A 396 30.81 21.49 7.74
CA ALA A 396 29.55 21.93 7.14
C ALA A 396 28.97 20.87 6.20
N ARG A 397 29.80 20.21 5.39
CA ARG A 397 29.36 19.12 4.49
C ARG A 397 28.90 17.88 5.27
N VAL A 398 29.62 17.47 6.32
CA VAL A 398 29.20 16.35 7.19
C VAL A 398 27.82 16.64 7.81
N LYS A 399 27.63 17.83 8.40
CA LYS A 399 26.36 18.25 8.97
C LYS A 399 25.24 18.32 7.94
N TYR A 400 25.55 18.79 6.73
CA TYR A 400 24.59 18.83 5.63
C TYR A 400 24.11 17.42 5.26
N ILE A 401 25.03 16.47 5.10
CA ILE A 401 24.68 15.08 4.81
C ILE A 401 23.87 14.45 5.96
N ARG A 402 24.28 14.64 7.22
CA ARG A 402 23.53 14.15 8.40
C ARG A 402 22.08 14.61 8.40
N LYS A 403 21.85 15.90 8.09
CA LYS A 403 20.51 16.50 8.03
C LYS A 403 19.61 15.79 7.03
N HIS A 404 20.12 15.48 5.84
CA HIS A 404 19.33 14.85 4.78
C HIS A 404 19.16 13.35 5.01
N PHE A 405 20.20 12.66 5.46
CA PHE A 405 20.20 11.21 5.65
C PHE A 405 19.62 10.81 7.01
N LEU A 406 20.37 11.04 8.09
CA LEU A 406 20.01 10.55 9.42
C LEU A 406 18.78 11.27 9.99
N ASP A 407 18.76 12.60 9.97
CA ASP A 407 17.67 13.36 10.58
C ASP A 407 16.37 13.20 9.78
N GLY A 408 16.48 13.03 8.45
CA GLY A 408 15.39 12.60 7.57
C GLY A 408 14.78 11.27 8.01
N MET A 409 15.61 10.23 8.18
CA MET A 409 15.15 8.92 8.68
C MET A 409 14.55 9.01 10.09
N ARG A 410 15.19 9.72 11.02
CA ARG A 410 14.69 9.90 12.40
C ARG A 410 13.32 10.57 12.42
N LYS A 411 13.10 11.59 11.59
CA LYS A 411 11.80 12.26 11.45
C LYS A 411 10.71 11.28 11.01
N GLN A 412 10.99 10.47 9.99
CA GLN A 412 10.02 9.53 9.43
C GLN A 412 9.74 8.35 10.36
N SER A 413 10.80 7.78 10.95
CA SER A 413 10.68 6.75 12.00
C SER A 413 9.84 7.23 13.19
N LYS A 414 10.10 8.45 13.69
CA LYS A 414 9.31 9.02 14.79
C LYS A 414 7.84 9.19 14.40
N ALA A 415 7.57 9.78 13.23
CA ALA A 415 6.19 9.97 12.75
C ALA A 415 5.45 8.62 12.61
N TYR A 416 6.12 7.61 12.06
CA TYR A 416 5.59 6.26 11.98
C TYR A 416 5.29 5.69 13.36
N LEU A 417 6.25 5.69 14.29
CA LEU A 417 6.07 5.12 15.62
C LEU A 417 4.97 5.85 16.41
N GLU A 418 4.87 7.18 16.30
CA GLU A 418 3.81 7.97 16.94
C GLU A 418 2.43 7.67 16.36
N ALA A 419 2.30 7.61 15.03
CA ALA A 419 1.05 7.24 14.36
C ALA A 419 0.60 5.82 14.71
N ASN A 420 1.55 4.91 14.95
CA ASN A 420 1.29 3.51 15.26
C ASN A 420 1.27 3.19 16.76
N LYS A 421 1.47 4.18 17.64
CA LYS A 421 1.51 3.99 19.10
C LYS A 421 0.16 3.62 19.72
N GLN A 422 -0.93 3.80 18.98
CA GLN A 422 -2.31 3.66 19.47
C GLN A 422 -3.07 2.46 18.87
N PHE A 423 -2.41 1.66 18.03
CA PHE A 423 -3.03 0.49 17.41
C PHE A 423 -2.96 -0.70 18.37
N GLU A 424 -3.85 -0.73 19.36
CA GLU A 424 -4.17 -1.99 20.02
C GLU A 424 -5.19 -2.74 19.14
N PRO A 425 -4.88 -3.97 18.69
CA PRO A 425 -5.83 -4.75 17.90
C PRO A 425 -7.11 -4.97 18.70
N ILE A 426 -8.27 -4.98 18.05
CA ILE A 426 -9.50 -5.30 18.77
C ILE A 426 -9.39 -6.70 19.34
N ARG A 427 -9.72 -6.87 20.63
CA ARG A 427 -9.72 -8.18 21.28
C ARG A 427 -11.14 -8.59 21.58
N THR A 428 -11.50 -9.79 21.15
CA THR A 428 -12.81 -10.39 21.38
C THR A 428 -12.62 -11.81 21.87
N PRO A 429 -13.31 -12.23 22.92
CA PRO A 429 -13.23 -13.60 23.36
C PRO A 429 -13.81 -14.56 22.32
N LEU A 430 -13.16 -15.70 22.19
CA LEU A 430 -13.63 -16.86 21.46
C LEU A 430 -14.04 -17.90 22.49
N LYS A 431 -15.36 -18.04 22.68
CA LYS A 431 -15.92 -19.05 23.58
C LYS A 431 -16.15 -20.34 22.81
N GLU A 432 -15.71 -21.43 23.41
CA GLU A 432 -16.04 -22.77 22.93
C GLU A 432 -17.54 -23.04 23.20
N LEU A 433 -18.18 -23.80 22.32
CA LEU A 433 -19.54 -24.31 22.51
C LEU A 433 -19.64 -25.06 23.84
N ALA A 434 -20.74 -24.88 24.56
CA ALA A 434 -20.98 -25.66 25.76
C ALA A 434 -21.21 -27.14 25.39
N GLU A 435 -20.91 -28.04 26.33
CA GLU A 435 -21.12 -29.48 26.11
C GLU A 435 -22.58 -29.77 25.71
N GLY A 436 -22.78 -30.35 24.53
CA GLY A 436 -24.10 -30.68 23.97
C GLY A 436 -24.77 -29.56 23.16
N GLU A 437 -24.20 -28.35 23.10
CA GLU A 437 -24.59 -27.35 22.10
C GLU A 437 -24.02 -27.74 20.73
N ASN A 438 -24.85 -27.63 19.68
CA ASN A 438 -24.45 -27.84 18.29
C ASN A 438 -25.01 -26.70 17.43
N ILE A 439 -24.30 -26.33 16.38
CA ILE A 439 -24.75 -25.35 15.38
C ILE A 439 -25.17 -26.11 14.12
N THR A 440 -26.37 -25.84 13.60
CA THR A 440 -26.81 -26.38 12.32
C THR A 440 -26.64 -25.30 11.27
N VAL A 441 -25.64 -25.43 10.40
CA VAL A 441 -25.36 -24.41 9.37
C VAL A 441 -26.48 -24.38 8.33
N ASP A 442 -27.52 -23.58 8.58
CA ASP A 442 -28.72 -23.48 7.75
C ASP A 442 -29.08 -22.03 7.35
N GLY A 443 -28.27 -21.06 7.81
CA GLY A 443 -28.41 -19.66 7.46
C GLY A 443 -29.40 -18.91 8.36
N LYS A 444 -29.87 -19.54 9.44
CA LYS A 444 -30.71 -18.92 10.47
C LYS A 444 -29.91 -18.78 11.75
N LEU A 445 -29.81 -17.56 12.29
CA LEU A 445 -29.06 -17.30 13.52
C LEU A 445 -29.93 -17.48 14.77
N ASP A 446 -30.68 -18.58 14.84
CA ASP A 446 -31.67 -18.83 15.89
C ASP A 446 -31.14 -19.70 17.05
N GLU A 447 -29.94 -20.27 16.92
CA GLU A 447 -29.31 -21.02 18.00
C GLU A 447 -29.00 -20.15 19.22
N PRO A 448 -29.15 -20.70 20.45
CA PRO A 448 -28.88 -19.97 21.68
C PRO A 448 -27.47 -19.38 21.78
N VAL A 449 -26.46 -20.01 21.16
CA VAL A 449 -25.08 -19.52 21.19
C VAL A 449 -24.94 -18.16 20.52
N TRP A 450 -25.60 -17.94 19.38
CA TRP A 450 -25.53 -16.67 18.63
C TRP A 450 -26.09 -15.50 19.43
N GLN A 451 -27.06 -15.76 20.30
CA GLN A 451 -27.62 -14.74 21.20
C GLN A 451 -26.74 -14.46 22.42
N LYS A 452 -25.86 -15.39 22.82
CA LYS A 452 -24.93 -15.26 23.96
C LYS A 452 -23.57 -14.68 23.56
N THR A 453 -23.15 -14.85 22.30
CA THR A 453 -21.88 -14.33 21.79
C THR A 453 -21.91 -12.82 21.64
N VAL A 454 -20.82 -12.14 22.03
CA VAL A 454 -20.69 -10.68 21.89
C VAL A 454 -20.63 -10.30 20.41
N PRO A 455 -21.62 -9.58 19.86
CA PRO A 455 -21.61 -9.18 18.46
C PRO A 455 -20.47 -8.20 18.19
N GLN A 456 -19.76 -8.41 17.09
CA GLN A 456 -18.71 -7.54 16.60
C GLN A 456 -19.23 -6.72 15.43
N LYS A 457 -19.21 -5.40 15.53
CA LYS A 457 -19.66 -4.55 14.41
C LYS A 457 -18.53 -4.26 13.44
N LEU A 458 -18.81 -4.39 12.13
CA LEU A 458 -17.91 -3.92 11.09
C LEU A 458 -18.00 -2.41 10.91
N GLN A 459 -16.87 -1.80 10.59
CA GLN A 459 -16.65 -0.36 10.51
C GLN A 459 -16.14 0.03 9.12
N ALA A 460 -16.42 1.25 8.68
CA ALA A 460 -15.93 1.76 7.41
C ALA A 460 -14.40 1.71 7.28
N LEU A 461 -13.88 1.12 6.19
CA LEU A 461 -12.43 1.03 5.95
C LEU A 461 -11.80 2.39 5.58
N ASN A 462 -12.38 3.15 4.67
CA ASN A 462 -11.70 4.29 4.04
C ASN A 462 -12.45 5.63 4.01
N ARG A 463 -13.73 5.69 4.45
CA ARG A 463 -14.49 6.93 4.71
C ARG A 463 -15.93 6.61 5.07
N GLU A 464 -16.52 7.35 6.00
CA GLU A 464 -17.96 7.59 5.97
C GLU A 464 -18.21 8.75 5.01
N ILE A 465 -18.45 8.48 3.73
CA ILE A 465 -18.94 9.52 2.81
C ILE A 465 -20.45 9.61 3.01
N ASN A 466 -20.95 10.73 3.53
CA ASN A 466 -22.37 11.11 3.57
C ASN A 466 -23.34 10.25 4.41
N GLY A 467 -22.89 9.33 5.26
CA GLY A 467 -23.80 8.57 6.12
C GLY A 467 -23.23 7.22 6.56
N SER A 468 -23.90 6.61 7.53
CA SER A 468 -23.59 5.28 8.05
C SER A 468 -23.77 4.22 6.96
N TYR A 469 -22.80 3.32 6.81
CA TYR A 469 -23.02 2.08 6.06
C TYR A 469 -24.11 1.23 6.72
N PRO A 470 -24.79 0.36 5.95
CA PRO A 470 -25.66 -0.64 6.54
C PRO A 470 -24.89 -1.49 7.55
N ASP A 471 -25.46 -1.60 8.75
CA ASP A 471 -24.82 -2.28 9.86
C ASP A 471 -24.54 -3.75 9.51
N THR A 472 -23.35 -4.22 9.88
CA THR A 472 -22.98 -5.63 9.76
C THR A 472 -22.38 -6.09 11.07
N PHE A 473 -22.96 -7.15 11.62
CA PHE A 473 -22.52 -7.76 12.87
C PHE A 473 -21.94 -9.14 12.60
N VAL A 474 -20.86 -9.46 13.29
CA VAL A 474 -20.15 -10.74 13.21
C VAL A 474 -20.13 -11.37 14.59
N ARG A 475 -20.39 -12.67 14.65
CA ARG A 475 -20.23 -13.46 15.88
C ARG A 475 -19.34 -14.65 15.57
N VAL A 476 -18.60 -15.11 16.58
CA VAL A 476 -17.65 -16.21 16.45
C VAL A 476 -17.71 -17.12 17.66
N THR A 477 -17.55 -18.41 17.41
CA THR A 477 -17.44 -19.47 18.43
C THR A 477 -16.65 -20.64 17.83
N GLU A 478 -16.37 -21.67 18.61
CA GLU A 478 -15.64 -22.84 18.14
C GLU A 478 -16.06 -24.10 18.90
N ASP A 479 -15.81 -25.26 18.32
CA ASP A 479 -15.74 -26.52 19.06
C ASP A 479 -14.38 -27.19 18.79
N ARG A 480 -14.25 -28.49 19.07
CA ARG A 480 -13.00 -29.23 18.82
C ARG A 480 -12.65 -29.37 17.34
N GLU A 481 -13.62 -29.39 16.44
CA GLU A 481 -13.43 -29.69 15.02
C GLU A 481 -13.53 -28.45 14.13
N ASN A 482 -14.34 -27.47 14.51
CA ASN A 482 -14.78 -26.36 13.67
C ASN A 482 -14.61 -25.01 14.35
N PHE A 483 -14.26 -24.02 13.53
CA PHE A 483 -14.37 -22.60 13.85
C PHE A 483 -15.63 -22.04 13.19
N TYR A 484 -16.52 -21.44 13.97
CA TYR A 484 -17.81 -20.96 13.49
C TYR A 484 -17.83 -19.44 13.38
N VAL A 485 -18.43 -18.94 12.31
CA VAL A 485 -18.65 -17.50 12.09
C VAL A 485 -20.07 -17.29 11.59
N SER A 486 -20.74 -16.29 12.14
CA SER A 486 -21.98 -15.78 11.57
C SER A 486 -21.89 -14.30 11.26
N PHE A 487 -22.56 -13.90 10.19
CA PHE A 487 -22.76 -12.52 9.80
C PHE A 487 -24.25 -12.21 9.75
N GLU A 488 -24.61 -11.05 10.30
CA GLU A 488 -25.91 -10.43 10.17
C GLU A 488 -25.72 -9.09 9.45
N CYS A 489 -26.16 -9.02 8.20
CA CYS A 489 -25.91 -7.91 7.30
C CYS A 489 -27.21 -7.17 7.02
N ARG A 490 -27.37 -5.98 7.60
CA ARG A 490 -28.45 -5.08 7.20
C ARG A 490 -28.24 -4.69 5.74
N GLU A 491 -29.31 -4.74 4.97
CA GLU A 491 -29.31 -4.38 3.56
C GLU A 491 -30.64 -3.72 3.18
N PRO A 492 -30.72 -2.39 3.22
CA PRO A 492 -31.95 -1.67 2.89
C PRO A 492 -32.30 -1.75 1.39
N ASP A 493 -31.33 -2.03 0.52
CA ASP A 493 -31.53 -2.17 -0.92
C ASP A 493 -31.43 -3.64 -1.33
N HIS A 494 -32.57 -4.34 -1.31
CA HIS A 494 -32.64 -5.75 -1.67
C HIS A 494 -32.22 -6.03 -3.13
N THR A 495 -32.24 -5.00 -4.01
CA THR A 495 -31.79 -5.17 -5.40
C THR A 495 -30.31 -5.50 -5.52
N ILE A 496 -29.52 -5.26 -4.46
CA ILE A 496 -28.12 -5.70 -4.39
C ILE A 496 -28.02 -7.22 -4.32
N LEU A 497 -28.90 -7.89 -3.56
CA LEU A 497 -28.94 -9.34 -3.50
C LEU A 497 -29.35 -9.92 -4.86
N ASP A 498 -30.43 -9.40 -5.44
CA ASP A 498 -30.96 -9.86 -6.73
C ASP A 498 -29.95 -9.75 -7.89
N LYS A 499 -29.03 -8.78 -7.82
CA LYS A 499 -28.01 -8.53 -8.84
C LYS A 499 -26.69 -9.23 -8.55
N THR A 500 -26.53 -9.86 -7.39
CA THR A 500 -25.28 -10.55 -7.05
C THR A 500 -25.16 -11.80 -7.93
N PRO A 501 -24.09 -11.94 -8.74
CA PRO A 501 -23.96 -13.05 -9.66
C PRO A 501 -23.58 -14.34 -8.93
N GLU A 502 -24.10 -15.47 -9.42
CA GLU A 502 -23.48 -16.77 -9.16
C GLU A 502 -22.14 -16.85 -9.89
N ARG A 503 -21.15 -17.42 -9.22
CA ARG A 503 -19.79 -17.60 -9.75
C ARG A 503 -19.36 -19.04 -9.56
N ALA A 504 -18.52 -19.50 -10.48
CA ALA A 504 -17.80 -20.77 -10.31
C ALA A 504 -16.91 -20.69 -9.05
N HIS A 505 -16.69 -21.85 -8.42
CA HIS A 505 -15.73 -22.03 -7.33
C HIS A 505 -14.37 -21.43 -7.71
N ASP A 506 -13.75 -20.72 -6.77
CA ASP A 506 -12.47 -20.00 -6.92
C ASP A 506 -12.40 -18.90 -7.98
N ASN A 507 -13.55 -18.43 -8.47
CA ASN A 507 -13.58 -17.24 -9.29
C ASN A 507 -13.29 -16.00 -8.43
N MET A 508 -12.03 -15.55 -8.47
CA MET A 508 -11.56 -14.43 -7.66
C MET A 508 -12.32 -13.13 -7.88
N GLU A 509 -12.98 -12.89 -9.02
CA GLU A 509 -13.78 -11.68 -9.25
C GLU A 509 -14.92 -11.48 -8.22
N ILE A 510 -15.22 -12.52 -7.43
CA ILE A 510 -16.10 -12.47 -6.25
C ILE A 510 -15.73 -11.37 -5.25
N TRP A 511 -14.46 -10.92 -5.20
CA TRP A 511 -14.01 -9.83 -4.31
C TRP A 511 -14.80 -8.52 -4.52
N SER A 512 -15.40 -8.34 -5.69
CA SER A 512 -16.12 -7.12 -6.09
C SER A 512 -17.65 -7.18 -5.92
N ASP A 513 -18.20 -8.33 -5.52
CA ASP A 513 -19.65 -8.50 -5.32
C ASP A 513 -20.11 -7.99 -3.94
N ASN A 514 -21.37 -8.27 -3.58
CA ASN A 514 -21.83 -8.21 -2.18
C ASN A 514 -21.27 -9.41 -1.42
N THR A 515 -20.06 -9.24 -0.90
CA THR A 515 -19.19 -10.33 -0.43
C THR A 515 -18.79 -10.14 1.02
N LEU A 516 -18.76 -11.24 1.77
CA LEU A 516 -18.19 -11.34 3.10
C LEU A 516 -16.86 -12.08 3.02
N GLU A 517 -15.86 -11.55 3.73
CA GLU A 517 -14.52 -12.13 3.73
C GLU A 517 -14.05 -12.39 5.16
N VAL A 518 -13.53 -13.59 5.38
CA VAL A 518 -12.94 -14.02 6.64
C VAL A 518 -11.45 -14.22 6.43
N PHE A 519 -10.65 -13.47 7.18
CA PHE A 519 -9.19 -13.61 7.22
C PHE A 519 -8.79 -14.22 8.55
N LEU A 520 -8.02 -15.30 8.53
CA LEU A 520 -7.49 -15.97 9.73
C LEU A 520 -5.97 -16.05 9.63
N ASN A 521 -5.25 -15.59 10.64
CA ASN A 521 -3.81 -15.80 10.82
C ASN A 521 -3.60 -16.65 12.09
N PRO A 522 -3.78 -17.97 12.00
CA PRO A 522 -3.69 -18.90 13.13
C PRO A 522 -2.41 -18.79 13.96
N ALA A 523 -1.25 -18.72 13.30
CA ALA A 523 0.05 -18.67 13.96
C ALA A 523 0.32 -17.34 14.68
N GLY A 524 -0.48 -16.30 14.44
CA GLY A 524 -0.28 -14.97 15.01
C GLY A 524 0.98 -14.23 14.50
N ASP A 525 1.69 -14.81 13.53
CA ASP A 525 2.98 -14.37 13.00
C ASP A 525 2.90 -13.15 12.05
N LYS A 526 1.68 -12.71 11.70
CA LYS A 526 1.42 -11.65 10.71
C LYS A 526 2.04 -11.95 9.33
N ALA A 527 2.22 -13.24 9.03
CA ALA A 527 2.86 -13.70 7.82
C ALA A 527 1.90 -14.61 7.03
N LYS A 528 1.59 -15.81 7.55
CA LYS A 528 0.71 -16.77 6.86
C LYS A 528 -0.74 -16.60 7.27
N TYR A 529 -1.64 -16.34 6.32
CA TYR A 529 -3.07 -16.21 6.59
C TYR A 529 -3.91 -17.00 5.61
N TYR A 530 -5.16 -17.25 5.98
CA TYR A 530 -6.19 -17.91 5.19
C TYR A 530 -7.28 -16.90 4.90
N GLN A 531 -7.83 -16.92 3.70
CA GLN A 531 -8.90 -16.03 3.27
C GLN A 531 -10.03 -16.87 2.67
N ILE A 532 -11.26 -16.62 3.13
CA ILE A 532 -12.48 -17.24 2.63
C ILE A 532 -13.40 -16.11 2.20
N LEU A 533 -13.93 -16.18 0.98
CA LEU A 533 -14.85 -15.20 0.40
C LEU A 533 -16.16 -15.90 0.06
N ILE A 534 -17.28 -15.34 0.53
CA ILE A 534 -18.62 -15.84 0.22
C ILE A 534 -19.51 -14.65 -0.15
N ASN A 535 -20.16 -14.71 -1.32
CA ASN A 535 -21.11 -13.67 -1.75
C ASN A 535 -22.55 -14.01 -1.37
N SER A 536 -23.45 -13.03 -1.42
CA SER A 536 -24.86 -13.22 -1.06
C SER A 536 -25.66 -14.13 -2.02
N ALA A 537 -25.08 -14.54 -3.15
CA ALA A 537 -25.66 -15.55 -4.05
C ALA A 537 -25.19 -16.98 -3.73
N GLY A 538 -24.38 -17.17 -2.68
CA GLY A 538 -23.89 -18.48 -2.26
C GLY A 538 -22.69 -18.99 -3.07
N SER A 539 -21.98 -18.11 -3.77
CA SER A 539 -20.70 -18.47 -4.41
C SER A 539 -19.54 -18.34 -3.43
N MET A 540 -18.49 -19.15 -3.60
CA MET A 540 -17.32 -19.12 -2.74
C MET A 540 -15.99 -19.15 -3.50
N SER A 541 -14.96 -18.65 -2.84
CA SER A 541 -13.56 -18.71 -3.25
C SER A 541 -12.70 -18.69 -1.99
N ASP A 542 -11.60 -19.43 -1.97
CA ASP A 542 -10.67 -19.39 -0.86
C ASP A 542 -9.20 -19.46 -1.31
N LEU A 543 -8.31 -19.08 -0.40
CA LEU A 543 -6.87 -19.17 -0.62
C LEU A 543 -6.09 -19.11 0.70
N ALA A 544 -4.96 -19.80 0.72
CA ALA A 544 -3.91 -19.52 1.69
C ALA A 544 -3.01 -18.42 1.13
N ALA A 545 -2.47 -17.55 1.97
CA ALA A 545 -1.57 -16.49 1.54
C ALA A 545 -0.41 -16.31 2.50
N GLN A 546 0.74 -15.95 1.93
CA GLN A 546 1.95 -15.60 2.65
C GLN A 546 2.26 -14.12 2.41
N ARG A 547 2.28 -13.32 3.47
CA ARG A 547 2.84 -11.97 3.45
C ARG A 547 4.35 -12.07 3.35
N ILE A 548 4.91 -11.43 2.34
CA ILE A 548 6.36 -11.22 2.16
C ILE A 548 6.51 -9.73 1.91
N GLY A 549 7.24 -9.02 2.77
CA GLY A 549 7.37 -7.56 2.69
C GLY A 549 6.03 -6.84 2.56
N SER A 550 5.87 -6.02 1.52
CA SER A 550 4.65 -5.27 1.23
C SER A 550 3.55 -6.06 0.50
N GLU A 551 3.85 -7.29 0.03
CA GLU A 551 3.01 -8.06 -0.90
C GLU A 551 2.44 -9.33 -0.24
N SER A 552 1.31 -9.82 -0.73
CA SER A 552 0.77 -11.14 -0.35
C SER A 552 0.84 -12.07 -1.55
N ILE A 553 1.43 -13.25 -1.38
CA ILE A 553 1.43 -14.30 -2.39
C ILE A 553 0.33 -15.30 -2.01
N GLY A 554 -0.69 -15.42 -2.86
CA GLY A 554 -1.81 -16.33 -2.66
C GLY A 554 -1.58 -17.69 -3.33
N ASP A 555 -1.84 -18.75 -2.58
CA ASP A 555 -2.00 -20.13 -3.03
C ASP A 555 -3.50 -20.46 -3.09
N LYS A 556 -4.02 -20.48 -4.32
CA LYS A 556 -5.42 -20.80 -4.63
C LYS A 556 -5.70 -22.31 -4.66
N GLY A 557 -4.69 -23.16 -4.41
CA GLY A 557 -4.88 -24.60 -4.32
C GLY A 557 -5.20 -25.08 -2.90
N TRP A 558 -5.17 -24.18 -1.91
CA TRP A 558 -5.61 -24.49 -0.55
C TRP A 558 -7.14 -24.47 -0.49
N GLU A 559 -7.72 -25.49 0.12
CA GLU A 559 -9.16 -25.63 0.29
C GLU A 559 -9.53 -25.51 1.78
N SER A 560 -10.44 -24.59 2.09
CA SER A 560 -10.93 -24.39 3.46
C SER A 560 -11.78 -25.55 3.95
N GLY A 561 -12.52 -26.21 3.04
CA GLY A 561 -13.54 -27.20 3.38
C GLY A 561 -14.73 -26.61 4.15
N VAL A 562 -14.95 -25.29 4.02
CA VAL A 562 -16.03 -24.57 4.71
C VAL A 562 -17.40 -25.14 4.33
N ILE A 563 -18.25 -25.31 5.33
CA ILE A 563 -19.70 -25.55 5.15
C ILE A 563 -20.38 -24.24 5.49
N PHE A 564 -21.21 -23.71 4.59
CA PHE A 564 -21.90 -22.45 4.80
C PHE A 564 -23.32 -22.47 4.27
N ALA A 565 -24.15 -21.58 4.81
CA ALA A 565 -25.51 -21.34 4.35
C ALA A 565 -25.81 -19.83 4.34
N ILE A 566 -26.58 -19.41 3.34
CA ILE A 566 -27.08 -18.05 3.21
C ILE A 566 -28.57 -18.06 3.53
N GLY A 567 -29.00 -17.11 4.34
CA GLY A 567 -30.40 -16.85 4.63
C GLY A 567 -30.72 -15.37 4.43
N ASP A 568 -31.99 -15.04 4.19
CA ASP A 568 -32.42 -13.66 4.08
C ASP A 568 -33.83 -13.44 4.65
N THR A 569 -34.05 -12.20 5.06
CA THR A 569 -35.34 -11.66 5.50
C THR A 569 -35.46 -10.23 4.97
N PRO A 570 -36.65 -9.62 4.92
CA PRO A 570 -36.78 -8.24 4.46
C PRO A 570 -35.82 -7.28 5.18
N GLY A 571 -34.88 -6.72 4.42
CA GLY A 571 -33.90 -5.74 4.90
C GLY A 571 -32.65 -6.32 5.59
N THR A 572 -32.50 -7.64 5.70
CA THR A 572 -31.32 -8.27 6.35
C THR A 572 -30.99 -9.61 5.70
N TRP A 573 -29.72 -9.89 5.47
CA TRP A 573 -29.25 -11.20 5.04
C TRP A 573 -28.18 -11.74 5.98
N PHE A 574 -28.01 -13.05 5.97
CA PHE A 574 -27.22 -13.80 6.91
C PHE A 574 -26.26 -14.72 6.18
N LEU A 575 -25.09 -14.89 6.78
CA LEU A 575 -24.16 -15.97 6.45
C LEU A 575 -23.87 -16.71 7.75
N GLU A 576 -24.00 -18.02 7.72
CA GLU A 576 -23.57 -18.91 8.78
C GLU A 576 -22.56 -19.89 8.20
N MET A 577 -21.42 -20.08 8.87
CA MET A 577 -20.38 -20.99 8.38
C MET A 577 -19.67 -21.76 9.49
N ALA A 578 -19.26 -22.98 9.14
CA ALA A 578 -18.37 -23.83 9.92
C ALA A 578 -17.12 -24.11 9.09
N VAL A 579 -15.96 -23.72 9.62
CA VAL A 579 -14.66 -23.91 8.96
C VAL A 579 -13.89 -25.02 9.69
N PRO A 580 -13.60 -26.15 9.03
CA PRO A 580 -12.85 -27.25 9.64
C PRO A 580 -11.43 -26.81 10.04
N LYS A 581 -11.12 -26.91 11.34
CA LYS A 581 -9.83 -26.47 11.90
C LYS A 581 -8.63 -27.23 11.35
N LYS A 582 -8.82 -28.51 11.01
CA LYS A 582 -7.78 -29.39 10.44
C LYS A 582 -7.13 -28.82 9.17
N ASN A 583 -7.84 -27.96 8.43
CA ASN A 583 -7.34 -27.35 7.19
C ASN A 583 -6.52 -26.07 7.43
N MET A 584 -6.44 -25.59 8.68
CA MET A 584 -5.72 -24.38 9.09
C MET A 584 -4.71 -24.69 10.20
N PRO A 585 -3.52 -25.22 9.88
CA PRO A 585 -2.45 -25.47 10.84
C PRO A 585 -2.19 -24.29 11.79
N GLY A 586 -2.09 -24.59 13.08
CA GLY A 586 -1.91 -23.61 14.15
C GLY A 586 -3.20 -22.98 14.67
N ILE A 587 -4.37 -23.30 14.09
CA ILE A 587 -5.60 -22.64 14.54
C ILE A 587 -5.97 -23.01 15.95
N ASP A 588 -5.64 -24.21 16.45
CA ASP A 588 -5.89 -24.64 17.83
C ASP A 588 -4.89 -24.10 18.87
N SER A 589 -3.82 -23.43 18.44
CA SER A 589 -2.81 -22.90 19.36
C SER A 589 -3.09 -21.45 19.74
N GLY A 590 -3.43 -21.22 21.01
CA GLY A 590 -3.47 -19.87 21.59
C GLY A 590 -4.57 -18.98 21.01
N ASN A 591 -4.31 -17.67 20.95
CA ASN A 591 -5.23 -16.67 20.41
C ASN A 591 -5.15 -16.60 18.88
N ILE A 592 -6.26 -16.35 18.20
CA ILE A 592 -6.29 -16.29 16.72
C ILE A 592 -6.31 -14.83 16.27
N ARG A 593 -5.38 -14.43 15.39
CA ARG A 593 -5.50 -13.15 14.68
C ARG A 593 -6.52 -13.29 13.55
N ALA A 594 -7.47 -12.37 13.46
CA ALA A 594 -8.51 -12.42 12.44
C ALA A 594 -8.94 -11.04 11.95
N ASN A 595 -9.54 -11.00 10.76
CA ASN A 595 -10.29 -9.86 10.28
C ASN A 595 -11.54 -10.35 9.54
N PHE A 596 -12.65 -9.62 9.73
CA PHE A 596 -13.92 -9.90 9.09
C PHE A 596 -14.28 -8.68 8.26
N CYS A 597 -14.65 -8.89 7.01
CA CYS A 597 -14.87 -7.81 6.06
C CYS A 597 -16.18 -7.98 5.30
N ARG A 598 -16.70 -6.86 4.80
CA ARG A 598 -17.80 -6.83 3.85
C ARG A 598 -17.47 -5.87 2.72
N THR A 599 -17.63 -6.33 1.49
CA THR A 599 -17.73 -5.48 0.30
C THR A 599 -19.19 -5.37 -0.10
N ARG A 600 -19.66 -4.14 -0.33
CA ARG A 600 -21.01 -3.86 -0.83
C ARG A 600 -20.88 -3.12 -2.18
N PRO A 601 -21.46 -3.63 -3.28
CA PRO A 601 -21.26 -3.14 -4.64
C PRO A 601 -22.10 -1.88 -4.92
N ALA A 602 -21.95 -0.86 -4.07
CA ALA A 602 -22.50 0.46 -4.27
C ALA A 602 -21.59 1.31 -5.19
N SER A 603 -22.03 2.52 -5.51
CA SER A 603 -21.24 3.48 -6.28
C SER A 603 -21.01 4.75 -5.45
N PRO A 604 -19.83 4.94 -4.83
CA PRO A 604 -18.64 4.07 -4.89
C PRO A 604 -18.77 2.77 -4.07
N LEU A 605 -17.90 1.79 -4.33
CA LEU A 605 -17.80 0.55 -3.55
C LEU A 605 -17.64 0.85 -2.06
N GLU A 606 -18.40 0.14 -1.24
CA GLU A 606 -18.39 0.30 0.21
C GLU A 606 -17.67 -0.88 0.84
N HIS A 607 -16.72 -0.58 1.72
CA HIS A 607 -15.88 -1.58 2.39
C HIS A 607 -15.98 -1.39 3.90
N SER A 608 -16.34 -2.47 4.59
CA SER A 608 -16.42 -2.53 6.04
C SER A 608 -15.49 -3.61 6.60
N VAL A 609 -14.88 -3.36 7.75
CA VAL A 609 -13.88 -4.21 8.40
C VAL A 609 -14.07 -4.27 9.92
N TRP A 610 -13.62 -5.37 10.54
CA TRP A 610 -13.72 -5.52 11.99
C TRP A 610 -12.66 -4.69 12.73
N GLY A 611 -11.40 -4.74 12.27
CA GLY A 611 -10.30 -3.99 12.86
C GLY A 611 -10.44 -2.48 12.65
N PRO A 612 -10.33 -1.64 13.71
CA PRO A 612 -10.39 -0.21 13.57
C PRO A 612 -9.08 0.25 12.92
N PHE A 613 -9.18 1.18 11.97
CA PHE A 613 -8.02 1.81 11.31
C PHE A 613 -7.21 0.93 10.35
N LEU A 614 -7.74 -0.20 9.91
CA LEU A 614 -7.19 -0.95 8.77
C LEU A 614 -7.18 -0.06 7.52
N LYS A 615 -6.15 -0.18 6.68
CA LYS A 615 -6.09 0.52 5.36
C LYS A 615 -6.59 -0.34 4.20
N LYS A 616 -6.53 -1.67 4.37
CA LYS A 616 -6.98 -2.70 3.43
C LYS A 616 -7.38 -3.97 4.20
N PHE A 617 -8.18 -4.84 3.57
CA PHE A 617 -8.72 -6.04 4.23
C PHE A 617 -7.63 -6.99 4.75
N ASN A 618 -6.53 -7.16 4.00
CA ASN A 618 -5.40 -8.00 4.37
C ASN A 618 -4.30 -7.26 5.13
N ASP A 619 -4.58 -6.16 5.84
CA ASP A 619 -3.60 -5.48 6.69
C ASP A 619 -3.41 -6.25 8.02
N LEU A 620 -2.62 -7.33 7.97
CA LEU A 620 -2.39 -8.28 9.08
C LEU A 620 -1.98 -7.60 10.40
N LYS A 621 -1.38 -6.41 10.34
CA LYS A 621 -1.00 -5.66 11.54
C LYS A 621 -2.21 -5.22 12.36
N GLY A 622 -3.28 -4.82 11.68
CA GLY A 622 -4.52 -4.35 12.31
C GLY A 622 -5.55 -5.45 12.57
N PHE A 623 -5.24 -6.72 12.27
CA PHE A 623 -6.13 -7.83 12.57
C PHE A 623 -6.46 -7.83 14.07
N GLY A 624 -7.75 -7.98 14.37
CA GLY A 624 -8.20 -8.24 15.72
C GLY A 624 -7.68 -9.57 16.23
N ILE A 625 -7.81 -9.80 17.52
CA ILE A 625 -7.38 -11.01 18.21
C ILE A 625 -8.59 -11.64 18.88
N LEU A 626 -8.86 -12.87 18.49
CA LEU A 626 -9.80 -13.76 19.13
C LEU A 626 -9.10 -14.44 20.30
N VAL A 627 -9.55 -14.15 21.52
CA VAL A 627 -8.91 -14.59 22.76
C VAL A 627 -9.56 -15.87 23.26
N ARG A 628 -8.80 -16.98 23.25
CA ARG A 628 -9.28 -18.26 23.78
C ARG A 628 -9.25 -18.29 25.30
N GLY A 629 -10.23 -18.96 25.90
CA GLY A 629 -10.26 -19.18 27.35
C GLY A 629 -10.48 -17.90 28.18
N GLY A 630 -10.83 -16.78 27.55
CA GLY A 630 -11.04 -15.51 28.25
C GLY A 630 -12.18 -15.60 29.26
N MET A 631 -11.87 -15.36 30.54
CA MET A 631 -12.84 -15.15 31.60
C MET A 631 -13.57 -13.81 31.38
N GLU A 632 -14.90 -13.84 31.30
CA GLU A 632 -15.73 -12.65 31.03
C GLU A 632 -16.92 -12.56 31.98
N GLU A 633 -16.68 -12.41 33.27
CA GLU A 633 -17.67 -11.64 34.03
C GLU A 633 -17.37 -10.18 33.75
N ASN A 634 -18.29 -9.47 33.10
CA ASN A 634 -18.19 -8.01 33.00
C ASN A 634 -18.26 -7.46 34.43
N LEU A 635 -17.11 -6.99 34.93
CA LEU A 635 -16.99 -6.44 36.29
C LEU A 635 -17.76 -5.11 36.41
N LEU A 636 -18.12 -4.49 35.29
CA LEU A 636 -18.94 -3.30 35.23
C LEU A 636 -20.42 -3.69 35.17
N ARG A 637 -21.20 -3.17 36.11
CA ARG A 637 -22.65 -3.38 36.14
C ARG A 637 -23.36 -2.42 35.21
N ASP A 638 -24.41 -2.92 34.55
CA ASP A 638 -25.33 -2.15 33.71
C ASP A 638 -24.64 -1.45 32.51
N GLY A 639 -23.62 -2.10 31.93
CA GLY A 639 -22.83 -1.56 30.81
C GLY A 639 -23.53 -1.53 29.45
N ASP A 640 -24.59 -2.32 29.28
CA ASP A 640 -25.46 -2.40 28.09
C ASP A 640 -26.67 -1.47 28.17
N PHE A 641 -26.80 -0.73 29.29
CA PHE A 641 -27.88 0.21 29.57
C PHE A 641 -29.30 -0.38 29.48
N SER A 642 -29.48 -1.70 29.62
CA SER A 642 -30.78 -2.37 29.48
C SER A 642 -31.74 -2.20 30.68
N MET A 643 -31.30 -1.50 31.73
CA MET A 643 -32.05 -1.26 32.95
C MET A 643 -33.40 -0.55 32.72
N SER A 644 -34.39 -0.88 33.54
CA SER A 644 -35.71 -0.22 33.57
C SER A 644 -35.81 0.85 34.67
N GLY A 645 -36.75 1.78 34.51
CA GLY A 645 -37.03 2.85 35.48
C GLY A 645 -36.59 4.24 35.00
N THR A 646 -36.56 5.20 35.92
CA THR A 646 -36.13 6.59 35.65
C THR A 646 -34.96 6.98 36.56
N PRO A 647 -34.08 7.91 36.14
CA PRO A 647 -33.01 8.42 36.99
C PRO A 647 -33.54 9.06 38.28
N VAL A 648 -32.92 8.75 39.43
CA VAL A 648 -33.37 9.19 40.76
C VAL A 648 -32.30 10.03 41.47
N LEU A 649 -32.68 11.20 41.99
CA LEU A 649 -31.77 12.05 42.78
C LEU A 649 -31.41 11.34 44.09
N ARG A 650 -30.11 11.19 44.36
CA ARG A 650 -29.60 10.53 45.57
C ARG A 650 -30.05 11.30 46.82
N ALA A 651 -30.54 10.58 47.82
CA ALA A 651 -31.04 11.16 49.07
C ALA A 651 -29.94 11.90 49.86
N GLY A 652 -30.35 12.75 50.81
CA GLY A 652 -29.43 13.41 51.76
C GLY A 652 -28.80 14.71 51.25
N GLY A 653 -29.44 15.43 50.33
CA GLY A 653 -28.93 16.71 49.80
C GLY A 653 -27.80 16.57 48.77
N SER A 654 -27.54 15.36 48.30
CA SER A 654 -26.61 15.08 47.20
C SER A 654 -27.09 15.73 45.90
N LYS A 655 -26.16 16.26 45.10
CA LYS A 655 -26.44 16.70 43.71
C LYS A 655 -26.32 15.55 42.70
N ILE A 656 -26.05 14.33 43.13
CA ILE A 656 -25.85 13.18 42.23
C ILE A 656 -27.20 12.53 41.93
N THR A 657 -27.47 12.22 40.68
CA THR A 657 -28.58 11.35 40.30
C THR A 657 -28.02 10.01 39.87
N ASP A 658 -28.69 8.95 40.31
CA ASP A 658 -28.33 7.58 40.00
C ASP A 658 -29.31 7.00 38.98
N PHE A 659 -28.78 6.19 38.07
CA PHE A 659 -29.57 5.32 37.19
C PHE A 659 -28.89 3.95 37.12
N GLY A 660 -29.45 3.00 37.87
CA GLY A 660 -28.77 1.75 38.26
C GLY A 660 -27.39 1.99 38.86
N ALA A 661 -26.36 1.32 38.34
CA ALA A 661 -24.98 1.47 38.80
C ALA A 661 -24.27 2.76 38.33
N TRP A 662 -24.93 3.57 37.49
CA TRP A 662 -24.35 4.79 36.95
C TRP A 662 -24.75 6.03 37.77
N ALA A 663 -23.76 6.84 38.13
CA ALA A 663 -23.94 8.08 38.87
C ALA A 663 -23.57 9.27 37.98
N TRP A 664 -24.47 10.22 37.78
CA TRP A 664 -24.12 11.48 37.13
C TRP A 664 -23.98 12.62 38.14
N PRO A 665 -22.95 13.49 38.02
CA PRO A 665 -22.85 14.70 38.82
C PRO A 665 -23.99 15.69 38.53
N GLY A 666 -24.41 16.49 39.51
CA GLY A 666 -25.51 17.46 39.32
C GLY A 666 -25.12 18.83 38.79
N ASP A 667 -23.83 19.05 38.54
CA ASP A 667 -23.31 20.24 37.86
C ASP A 667 -23.31 20.10 36.33
N GLN A 668 -23.86 19.00 35.81
CA GLN A 668 -23.95 18.74 34.37
C GLN A 668 -25.04 19.61 33.73
N PRO A 669 -24.83 20.13 32.50
CA PRO A 669 -25.85 20.90 31.80
C PRO A 669 -27.15 20.11 31.63
N GLN A 670 -28.30 20.76 31.82
CA GLN A 670 -29.59 20.10 31.69
C GLN A 670 -29.77 19.47 30.29
N GLY A 671 -30.21 18.21 30.24
CA GLY A 671 -30.40 17.47 28.98
C GLY A 671 -29.12 17.01 28.30
N SER A 672 -27.94 17.20 28.92
CA SER A 672 -26.66 16.75 28.36
C SER A 672 -26.41 15.24 28.48
N ILE A 673 -27.18 14.55 29.33
CA ILE A 673 -27.11 13.10 29.53
C ILE A 673 -28.52 12.54 29.29
N GLY A 674 -28.62 11.49 28.48
CA GLY A 674 -29.86 10.78 28.20
C GLY A 674 -29.59 9.39 27.64
N PHE A 675 -30.66 8.72 27.19
CA PHE A 675 -30.60 7.41 26.57
C PHE A 675 -31.30 7.43 25.21
N ASP A 676 -30.85 6.58 24.29
CA ASP A 676 -31.36 6.51 22.91
C ASP A 676 -31.86 5.10 22.61
N GLU A 677 -33.18 4.96 22.42
CA GLU A 677 -33.87 3.69 22.14
C GLU A 677 -33.93 3.38 20.63
N ILE A 678 -33.40 4.26 19.78
CA ILE A 678 -33.34 4.08 18.32
C ILE A 678 -31.94 3.70 17.89
N SER A 679 -30.93 4.38 18.45
CA SER A 679 -29.53 4.17 18.10
C SER A 679 -28.80 3.43 19.21
N PHE A 680 -28.75 2.11 19.15
CA PHE A 680 -28.02 1.24 20.09
C PHE A 680 -27.43 0.01 19.38
N VAL A 681 -26.52 -0.69 20.05
CA VAL A 681 -25.83 -1.91 19.57
C VAL A 681 -26.29 -3.14 20.36
N THR A 682 -26.41 -3.02 21.67
CA THR A 682 -26.80 -4.12 22.57
C THR A 682 -27.98 -3.72 23.47
N GLY A 683 -28.70 -4.70 24.01
CA GLY A 683 -29.79 -4.44 24.94
C GLY A 683 -30.98 -3.72 24.30
N THR A 684 -31.43 -2.62 24.90
CA THR A 684 -32.64 -1.88 24.47
C THR A 684 -32.41 -0.39 24.21
N ARG A 685 -31.25 0.15 24.59
CA ARG A 685 -30.91 1.58 24.49
C ARG A 685 -29.42 1.78 24.65
N SER A 686 -28.90 2.93 24.22
CA SER A 686 -27.52 3.35 24.49
C SER A 686 -27.47 4.60 25.36
N LEU A 687 -26.33 4.86 26.00
CA LEU A 687 -26.06 6.14 26.66
C LEU A 687 -25.81 7.22 25.60
N LYS A 688 -26.40 8.40 25.78
CA LYS A 688 -26.23 9.57 24.92
C LYS A 688 -25.74 10.77 25.72
N LEU A 689 -24.60 11.33 25.32
CA LEU A 689 -24.07 12.58 25.87
C LEU A 689 -24.10 13.67 24.79
N LYS A 690 -24.62 14.85 25.12
CA LYS A 690 -24.77 15.96 24.16
C LYS A 690 -24.39 17.31 24.78
N LEU A 691 -23.63 18.11 24.03
CA LEU A 691 -23.34 19.50 24.38
C LEU A 691 -23.45 20.39 23.13
N ASP A 692 -24.23 21.47 23.22
CA ASP A 692 -24.38 22.43 22.11
C ASP A 692 -23.17 23.37 21.97
N LYS A 693 -22.36 23.52 23.02
CA LYS A 693 -21.15 24.34 23.05
C LYS A 693 -20.01 23.57 23.72
N PRO A 694 -18.74 23.86 23.41
CA PRO A 694 -17.61 23.16 24.02
C PRO A 694 -17.66 23.22 25.54
N GLY A 695 -17.79 22.05 26.17
CA GLY A 695 -17.92 21.89 27.61
C GLY A 695 -17.46 20.52 28.07
N ILE A 696 -17.83 20.12 29.28
CA ILE A 696 -17.53 18.79 29.82
C ILE A 696 -18.86 18.16 30.21
N VAL A 697 -19.11 16.94 29.74
CA VAL A 697 -20.17 16.07 30.25
C VAL A 697 -19.68 14.65 30.42
N TYR A 698 -20.06 14.01 31.53
CA TYR A 698 -19.74 12.62 31.83
C TYR A 698 -20.73 12.02 32.84
N ILE A 699 -20.83 10.70 32.81
CA ILE A 699 -21.45 9.87 33.84
C ILE A 699 -20.41 8.85 34.30
N GLN A 700 -20.51 8.33 35.53
CA GLN A 700 -19.50 7.41 36.07
C GLN A 700 -20.11 6.13 36.65
N ASN A 701 -19.40 5.02 36.49
CA ASN A 701 -19.64 3.74 37.16
C ASN A 701 -18.44 3.44 38.06
N ILE A 702 -18.69 2.87 39.24
CA ILE A 702 -17.64 2.52 40.20
C ILE A 702 -17.52 1.00 40.24
N VAL A 703 -16.36 0.50 39.85
CA VAL A 703 -16.02 -0.92 40.00
C VAL A 703 -15.11 -1.05 41.21
N SER A 704 -15.53 -1.83 42.20
CA SER A 704 -14.81 -2.08 43.45
C SER A 704 -14.09 -3.43 43.41
N ASP A 705 -13.18 -3.64 44.35
CA ASP A 705 -12.53 -4.94 44.62
C ASP A 705 -11.71 -5.56 43.47
N LEU A 706 -11.20 -4.73 42.58
CA LEU A 706 -10.17 -5.15 41.62
C LEU A 706 -8.92 -5.67 42.36
N LYS A 707 -8.17 -6.55 41.70
CA LYS A 707 -6.94 -7.17 42.22
C LYS A 707 -5.72 -6.26 41.98
N PRO A 708 -4.76 -6.17 42.92
CA PRO A 708 -3.48 -5.49 42.71
C PRO A 708 -2.66 -6.18 41.63
N ASP A 709 -1.77 -5.42 40.98
CA ASP A 709 -0.84 -5.92 39.97
C ASP A 709 -1.47 -6.83 38.90
N THR A 710 -2.73 -6.55 38.53
CA THR A 710 -3.53 -7.39 37.64
C THR A 710 -3.89 -6.61 36.38
N ARG A 711 -3.91 -7.30 35.24
CA ARG A 711 -4.26 -6.70 33.94
C ARG A 711 -5.77 -6.72 33.75
N TYR A 712 -6.27 -5.63 33.20
CA TYR A 712 -7.67 -5.44 32.87
C TYR A 712 -7.81 -4.90 31.45
N ARG A 713 -8.93 -5.21 30.82
CA ARG A 713 -9.35 -4.65 29.54
C ARG A 713 -10.65 -3.87 29.73
N ILE A 714 -10.67 -2.62 29.29
CA ILE A 714 -11.92 -1.88 29.10
C ILE A 714 -12.30 -1.98 27.62
N SER A 715 -13.54 -2.37 27.30
CA SER A 715 -14.08 -2.33 25.94
C SER A 715 -15.43 -1.63 25.90
N PHE A 716 -15.76 -1.01 24.77
CA PHE A 716 -17.03 -0.28 24.60
C PHE A 716 -17.31 0.01 23.12
N PHE A 717 -18.59 0.12 22.77
CA PHE A 717 -19.02 0.76 21.53
C PHE A 717 -19.12 2.27 21.71
N MET A 718 -18.78 3.02 20.66
CA MET A 718 -18.91 4.47 20.59
C MET A 718 -19.47 4.88 19.23
N LYS A 719 -20.32 5.91 19.21
CA LYS A 719 -20.78 6.62 18.01
C LYS A 719 -20.63 8.11 18.24
N THR A 720 -20.27 8.90 17.23
CA THR A 720 -20.18 10.36 17.34
C THR A 720 -20.96 11.06 16.24
N GLU A 721 -21.55 12.20 16.56
CA GLU A 721 -22.22 13.07 15.59
C GLU A 721 -21.81 14.52 15.84
N GLY A 722 -21.11 15.10 14.87
CA GLY A 722 -20.72 16.51 14.91
C GLY A 722 -19.84 16.88 16.11
N VAL A 723 -18.95 15.98 16.57
CA VAL A 723 -18.08 16.27 17.71
C VAL A 723 -16.97 17.26 17.32
N VAL A 724 -16.98 18.45 17.90
CA VAL A 724 -16.02 19.53 17.60
C VAL A 724 -15.21 19.88 18.85
N PRO A 725 -13.87 19.67 18.84
CA PRO A 725 -13.03 19.97 20.00
C PRO A 725 -12.68 21.45 20.09
N SER A 726 -12.44 21.96 21.32
CA SER A 726 -11.88 23.31 21.51
C SER A 726 -10.35 23.38 21.40
N GLY A 727 -9.67 22.24 21.20
CA GLY A 727 -8.22 22.16 21.06
C GLY A 727 -7.70 20.72 20.93
N ALA A 728 -6.38 20.55 20.86
CA ALA A 728 -5.75 19.23 20.79
C ALA A 728 -6.05 18.37 22.04
N LYS A 729 -6.10 17.04 21.87
CA LYS A 729 -6.41 16.07 22.94
C LYS A 729 -7.75 16.30 23.65
N ARG A 730 -8.74 16.87 22.95
CA ARG A 730 -10.14 17.05 23.39
C ARG A 730 -11.08 16.26 22.47
N GLY A 731 -12.33 16.02 22.90
CA GLY A 731 -13.30 15.21 22.15
C GLY A 731 -14.04 14.21 23.04
N ALA A 732 -14.50 13.10 22.45
CA ALA A 732 -15.13 12.00 23.16
C ALA A 732 -14.10 10.97 23.65
N PHE A 733 -14.32 10.45 24.87
CA PHE A 733 -13.41 9.56 25.59
C PHE A 733 -14.15 8.53 26.44
N MET A 734 -13.51 7.40 26.69
CA MET A 734 -13.68 6.64 27.91
C MET A 734 -12.61 7.08 28.92
N ARG A 735 -13.02 7.64 30.06
CA ARG A 735 -12.09 8.00 31.14
C ARG A 735 -12.06 6.88 32.17
N VAL A 736 -10.91 6.27 32.38
CA VAL A 736 -10.68 5.29 33.46
C VAL A 736 -9.80 5.95 34.52
N THR A 737 -10.36 6.17 35.70
CA THR A 737 -9.65 6.78 36.82
C THR A 737 -9.25 5.71 37.83
N VAL A 738 -7.96 5.58 38.05
CA VAL A 738 -7.38 4.67 39.06
C VAL A 738 -6.81 5.51 40.19
N ARG A 739 -7.14 5.19 41.44
CA ARG A 739 -6.63 5.91 42.61
C ARG A 739 -5.31 5.29 43.08
N THR A 740 -4.25 6.11 43.11
CA THR A 740 -2.89 5.72 43.47
C THR A 740 -2.56 6.27 44.86
N GLY A 741 -2.68 5.44 45.90
CA GLY A 741 -2.52 5.86 47.30
C GLY A 741 -3.72 6.65 47.85
N ASP A 742 -3.51 7.33 48.98
CA ASP A 742 -4.61 7.99 49.72
C ASP A 742 -5.12 9.28 49.08
N THR A 743 -4.32 9.98 48.27
CA THR A 743 -4.64 11.33 47.78
C THR A 743 -4.52 11.56 46.27
N ALA A 744 -3.88 10.66 45.50
CA ALA A 744 -3.64 10.88 44.06
C ALA A 744 -4.58 10.05 43.17
N TYR A 745 -5.10 10.69 42.12
CA TYR A 745 -5.89 10.05 41.06
C TYR A 745 -5.11 10.09 39.75
N LEU A 746 -5.01 8.93 39.07
CA LEU A 746 -4.51 8.84 37.71
C LEU A 746 -5.67 8.70 36.75
N ASN A 747 -5.92 9.75 35.96
CA ASN A 747 -6.92 9.73 34.88
C ASN A 747 -6.28 9.20 33.59
N ARG A 748 -6.78 8.08 33.09
CA ARG A 748 -6.48 7.58 31.75
C ARG A 748 -7.62 7.97 30.82
N PHE A 749 -7.32 8.79 29.81
CA PHE A 749 -8.27 9.15 28.75
C PHE A 749 -8.02 8.21 27.57
N LEU A 750 -9.05 7.45 27.20
CA LEU A 750 -8.97 6.36 26.23
C LEU A 750 -9.97 6.63 25.08
N PRO A 751 -9.49 6.86 23.85
CA PRO A 751 -8.08 7.00 23.44
C PRO A 751 -7.41 8.28 23.95
N LEU A 752 -6.08 8.34 23.88
CA LEU A 752 -5.30 9.52 24.33
C LEU A 752 -5.68 10.82 23.59
N GLN A 753 -6.01 10.67 22.30
CA GLN A 753 -6.59 11.74 21.50
C GLN A 753 -8.10 11.51 21.42
N GLY A 754 -8.89 12.52 21.81
CA GLY A 754 -10.34 12.41 21.81
C GLY A 754 -10.89 12.17 20.42
N ILE A 755 -11.95 11.36 20.34
CA ILE A 755 -12.67 11.11 19.10
C ILE A 755 -13.44 12.37 18.72
N VAL A 756 -13.35 12.75 17.44
CA VAL A 756 -13.93 13.96 16.87
C VAL A 756 -14.65 13.65 15.56
N GLY A 757 -15.51 14.57 15.10
CA GLY A 757 -16.30 14.45 13.88
C GLY A 757 -17.52 13.56 14.04
N THR A 758 -18.03 13.10 12.90
CA THR A 758 -19.13 12.12 12.81
C THR A 758 -18.55 10.74 12.50
N LYS A 759 -18.98 9.75 13.27
CA LYS A 759 -18.65 8.33 13.13
C LYS A 759 -19.87 7.51 13.49
N GLY A 760 -20.20 6.51 12.67
CA GLY A 760 -21.10 5.41 13.01
C GLY A 760 -20.59 4.63 14.22
N TRP A 761 -21.32 3.59 14.63
CA TRP A 761 -20.88 2.78 15.76
C TRP A 761 -19.58 2.03 15.44
N PHE A 762 -18.63 2.12 16.35
CA PHE A 762 -17.39 1.35 16.32
C PHE A 762 -17.01 0.87 17.71
N ARG A 763 -16.24 -0.21 17.79
CA ARG A 763 -15.78 -0.79 19.07
C ARG A 763 -14.33 -0.38 19.32
N GLN A 764 -14.03 -0.07 20.58
CA GLN A 764 -12.66 0.13 21.06
C GLN A 764 -12.41 -0.76 22.28
N ASN A 765 -11.15 -1.10 22.51
CA ASN A 765 -10.71 -1.61 23.79
C ASN A 765 -9.29 -1.12 24.10
N PHE A 766 -8.96 -1.14 25.38
CA PHE A 766 -7.68 -0.71 25.91
C PHE A 766 -7.32 -1.56 27.11
N GLU A 767 -6.06 -1.92 27.22
CA GLU A 767 -5.56 -2.67 28.36
C GLU A 767 -4.84 -1.76 29.37
N PHE A 768 -4.99 -2.08 30.66
CA PHE A 768 -4.24 -1.43 31.73
C PHE A 768 -3.92 -2.41 32.85
N LYS A 769 -2.80 -2.17 33.55
CA LYS A 769 -2.42 -2.91 34.76
C LYS A 769 -2.70 -2.06 36.00
N THR A 770 -3.30 -2.64 37.03
CA THR A 770 -3.44 -2.01 38.36
C THR A 770 -2.08 -1.96 39.05
N SER A 771 -1.91 -1.03 39.99
CA SER A 771 -0.65 -0.89 40.73
C SER A 771 -0.44 -2.06 41.72
N PRO A 772 0.82 -2.37 42.10
CA PRO A 772 1.10 -3.24 43.24
C PRO A 772 0.48 -2.72 44.54
N ALA A 773 0.16 -3.61 45.48
CA ALA A 773 -0.40 -3.24 46.77
C ALA A 773 0.63 -2.47 47.66
N PRO A 774 0.18 -1.55 48.54
CA PRO A 774 -1.21 -1.14 48.79
C PRO A 774 -1.74 -0.16 47.73
N TRP A 775 -2.94 -0.43 47.22
CA TRP A 775 -3.61 0.40 46.21
C TRP A 775 -5.10 0.51 46.52
N HIS A 776 -5.76 1.50 45.92
CA HIS A 776 -7.18 1.73 46.15
C HIS A 776 -8.03 0.91 45.18
N LYS A 777 -8.78 -0.06 45.70
CA LYS A 777 -9.50 -1.09 44.92
C LYS A 777 -10.60 -0.58 43.99
N ASN A 778 -11.00 0.69 44.11
CA ASN A 778 -12.04 1.27 43.26
C ASN A 778 -11.45 1.91 42.00
N VAL A 779 -12.01 1.57 40.85
CA VAL A 779 -11.79 2.22 39.57
C VAL A 779 -13.09 2.89 39.12
N TYR A 780 -12.95 4.11 38.60
CA TYR A 780 -14.07 4.85 38.03
C TYR A 780 -14.01 4.76 36.51
N VAL A 781 -15.07 4.29 35.90
CA VAL A 781 -15.24 4.25 34.45
C VAL A 781 -16.23 5.33 34.06
N ALA A 782 -15.80 6.27 33.21
CA ALA A 782 -16.58 7.45 32.88
C ALA A 782 -16.59 7.74 31.37
N PRO A 783 -17.62 7.30 30.62
CA PRO A 783 -17.86 7.81 29.27
C PRO A 783 -18.05 9.32 29.33
N SER A 784 -17.31 10.04 28.48
CA SER A 784 -17.11 11.48 28.61
C SER A 784 -17.05 12.18 27.25
N LEU A 785 -17.57 13.41 27.20
CA LEU A 785 -17.29 14.40 26.16
C LEU A 785 -16.60 15.59 26.83
N ILE A 786 -15.33 15.85 26.47
CA ILE A 786 -14.45 16.74 27.24
C ILE A 786 -13.91 17.86 26.35
N HIS A 787 -14.22 19.10 26.75
CA HIS A 787 -13.92 20.34 26.05
C HIS A 787 -14.29 20.29 24.57
N ALA A 788 -15.49 19.78 24.28
CA ALA A 788 -16.01 19.61 22.94
C ALA A 788 -17.54 19.80 22.92
N SER A 789 -18.07 20.20 21.77
CA SER A 789 -19.52 20.17 21.47
C SER A 789 -19.84 18.98 20.58
N GLY A 790 -21.14 18.67 20.40
CA GLY A 790 -21.64 17.58 19.58
C GLY A 790 -22.35 16.52 20.41
N THR A 791 -22.60 15.36 19.80
CA THR A 791 -23.26 14.22 20.44
C THR A 791 -22.36 12.98 20.38
N VAL A 792 -22.29 12.23 21.46
CA VAL A 792 -21.62 10.93 21.52
C VAL A 792 -22.54 9.91 22.19
N TRP A 793 -22.52 8.69 21.67
CA TRP A 793 -23.20 7.55 22.30
C TRP A 793 -22.19 6.51 22.75
N PHE A 794 -22.54 5.79 23.81
CA PHE A 794 -21.78 4.64 24.33
C PHE A 794 -22.71 3.46 24.59
N ASP A 795 -22.22 2.26 24.35
CA ASP A 795 -22.96 1.01 24.57
C ASP A 795 -21.98 -0.16 24.86
N ASP A 796 -22.48 -1.25 25.42
CA ASP A 796 -21.74 -2.46 25.87
C ASP A 796 -20.40 -2.11 26.52
N ILE A 797 -20.42 -1.29 27.57
CA ILE A 797 -19.21 -0.94 28.31
C ILE A 797 -18.84 -2.11 29.21
N ARG A 798 -17.66 -2.68 28.97
CA ARG A 798 -17.16 -3.86 29.68
C ARG A 798 -15.82 -3.60 30.33
N LEU A 799 -15.67 -4.07 31.57
CA LEU A 799 -14.38 -4.13 32.25
C LEU A 799 -14.11 -5.58 32.63
N GLU A 800 -13.01 -6.13 32.12
CA GLU A 800 -12.72 -7.56 32.20
C GLU A 800 -11.33 -7.77 32.78
N GLU A 801 -11.19 -8.72 33.70
CA GLU A 801 -9.88 -9.22 34.14
C GLU A 801 -9.28 -10.07 33.01
N ILE A 802 -8.00 -9.87 32.71
CA ILE A 802 -7.32 -10.63 31.64
C ILE A 802 -6.04 -11.27 32.17
N GLU A 803 -5.79 -12.51 31.73
CA GLU A 803 -4.55 -13.22 32.03
C GLU A 803 -3.37 -12.64 31.23
N GLU A 804 -2.13 -12.92 31.68
CA GLU A 804 -0.95 -12.65 30.85
C GLU A 804 -1.00 -13.54 29.60
N GLU A 805 -0.94 -12.90 28.42
CA GLU A 805 -0.86 -13.63 27.16
C GLU A 805 0.38 -14.54 27.16
N LYS A 806 0.16 -15.83 26.95
CA LYS A 806 1.24 -16.82 26.76
C LYS A 806 1.84 -16.72 25.37
#